data_AF-A0A646HGC5-F1
#
_entry.id   AF-A0A646HGC5-F1
#
_cell.length_a   1.000
_cell.length_b   1.000
_cell.length_c   1.000
_cell.angle_alpha   90.00
_cell.angle_beta   90.00
_cell.angle_gamma   90.00
#
_symmetry.space_group_name_H-M   'P 1'
#
loop_
_entity.id
_entity.type
_entity.pdbx_description
1 polymer ?
#
loop_
_entity_poly.entity_id
_entity_poly.type
_entity_poly.pdbx_seq_one_letter_code
_entity_poly.pdbx_strand_id
1 'polypeptide(L)'
;MLLMLLLLPGRMVAQTEYDKTVTLTALAGNPVGYTGKTDETYKNLFDGKKKEGDFSKWCCEFSGSAYVILEASKVGIPVGYTITTGNDNANPRCGGRNPLSWKLYGNNEGKEGAWTLIDKVENDKVLQDKNYASYDFKCECSTSYQYFKWEISAIHSGSLLQVGEFELKLKTCTHLKADGSSALGAAIKTVEPTCTEHGYTTKECSLCHLIVKEYLNLKPHALTHHALKAATCTEAGIIEYWQCNVCNKLFSNEAATTEITDAANLVIPANGHTLDSEGNCTVCGANRYALFNNLDGITDVTITDNGSYPWQMLDSNAEGMQDLGFTIPKGSNGLMSGNYRVDSSSSETVIRFKVSKTILLTSQVIISAEEIGGDEFGDAFSIYLDDKLNLKMRGKKQTEYKVLLSPGEHSLKLKYEKGYSSYGNADRAFLYNLKTPVTIDDYVADYESSNNTLTFKKITSNNIESLDLNHAVIVYNNRTVGDICYFLGIDDSDIKSVVFDKSFNTYAPTSLKSFFEFLTGLETIKDLKYLNTENVTDMSRMFWACYALTSLDLSNFNTTNVTNMREMFYNCKKLTSLDLSNFTTTNVTNMGGMFSSCSALTSLDLSNFYTKVVWWMDNMFNGCSALTTIYASDKFVTDYVHYGGNVFKGCTNLKGYDLSKTNYTYANCGTEGYFTPVFEYAEFDGGTGTLTFRHGLSKPEEAYALNLGESEPGWLTHNKEIKEVVFDASFANARPTGCYKWFYKCTNLATIEGFENLNTENMTKMSYMFFLCRNLSSLDLTNFNTGNVTEMWGMFEGCEGLTSLDLTSFNTANVTDMDGMFEGCSTLTTIYASEKFVTDQVHGYDMFSGCTSLKGYSNSMRDHNYANYKTGYFSKLVGKNGDDKIGAAGETLATDNLVLDDGKDFVAYEPFAAKAASYSRTINAGTTWGTLCLPFEVSLANQDFRAFKLLSADDVTETVELEEIEGSIEAGTPVIIKMNDGATKLNFTEADKTITKDVQTAETADANYKLLGIYTQKMFSKDTDNNCYIVKGDKLMNPAKLLEETATKSVGSKPFRAYMVDNSSVPAVGARMFSISVGGSTTAIEQLESTADSKAEYYDLQGRRLQNLQKGVNIVKRGGKTMKVIIK
;
A
#
# COMPACT_ATOMS: atom_id res chain seq x y z
N MET A 1 -70.33 -23.61 16.85
CA MET A 1 -71.80 -23.49 16.70
C MET A 1 -72.16 -22.01 16.60
N LEU A 2 -72.27 -21.49 15.39
CA LEU A 2 -73.38 -20.70 14.84
C LEU A 2 -72.82 -20.03 13.58
N LEU A 3 -72.93 -20.78 12.50
CA LEU A 3 -72.64 -20.39 11.14
C LEU A 3 -73.84 -19.55 10.64
N MET A 4 -73.53 -18.54 9.82
CA MET A 4 -74.39 -17.99 8.78
C MET A 4 -75.72 -17.34 9.20
N LEU A 5 -75.75 -16.01 9.08
CA LEU A 5 -76.87 -15.30 8.46
C LEU A 5 -76.32 -14.16 7.60
N LEU A 6 -76.67 -14.24 6.30
CA LEU A 6 -76.94 -13.13 5.38
C LEU A 6 -75.77 -12.40 4.69
N LEU A 7 -75.56 -12.86 3.46
CA LEU A 7 -75.27 -12.08 2.24
C LEU A 7 -75.93 -10.69 2.21
N LEU A 8 -75.11 -9.65 2.00
CA LEU A 8 -75.39 -8.52 1.10
C LEU A 8 -74.07 -8.12 0.40
N PRO A 9 -74.12 -7.65 -0.86
CA PRO A 9 -72.96 -7.47 -1.72
C PRO A 9 -72.22 -6.15 -1.46
N GLY A 10 -70.91 -6.19 -1.66
CA GLY A 10 -70.12 -5.10 -2.25
C GLY A 10 -69.96 -3.83 -1.44
N ARG A 11 -68.88 -3.77 -0.65
CA ARG A 11 -68.04 -2.56 -0.66
C ARG A 11 -66.58 -2.94 -0.87
N MET A 12 -66.01 -2.26 -1.86
CA MET A 12 -64.61 -2.26 -2.28
C MET A 12 -63.67 -2.24 -1.08
N VAL A 13 -62.65 -3.11 -1.10
CA VAL A 13 -61.42 -2.90 -0.33
C VAL A 13 -60.30 -2.70 -1.35
N ALA A 14 -59.99 -1.43 -1.59
CA ALA A 14 -58.84 -0.98 -2.37
C ALA A 14 -57.57 -1.10 -1.49
N GLN A 15 -56.46 -1.58 -2.05
CA GLN A 15 -55.14 -1.44 -1.44
C GLN A 15 -54.41 -0.23 -2.05
N THR A 16 -54.21 0.77 -1.19
CA THR A 16 -53.44 2.03 -1.30
C THR A 16 -53.82 3.08 -2.37
N GLU A 17 -54.91 3.81 -2.12
CA GLU A 17 -55.14 5.18 -2.64
C GLU A 17 -55.15 6.17 -1.46
N TYR A 18 -53.97 6.59 -0.99
CA TYR A 18 -53.87 7.69 -0.03
C TYR A 18 -52.94 8.78 -0.55
N ASP A 19 -53.29 10.03 -0.26
CA ASP A 19 -52.65 11.23 -0.78
C ASP A 19 -51.35 11.50 0.00
N LYS A 20 -50.20 11.19 -0.62
CA LYS A 20 -48.86 11.43 -0.05
C LYS A 20 -48.49 12.91 0.05
N THR A 21 -49.32 13.82 -0.47
CA THR A 21 -49.10 15.27 -0.35
C THR A 21 -49.70 15.86 0.94
N VAL A 22 -50.38 15.06 1.75
CA VAL A 22 -50.94 15.54 3.02
C VAL A 22 -49.82 15.68 4.05
N THR A 23 -49.73 16.87 4.65
CA THR A 23 -48.78 17.22 5.71
C THR A 23 -49.53 17.35 7.03
N LEU A 24 -48.88 17.00 8.14
CA LEU A 24 -49.46 17.06 9.48
C LEU A 24 -48.84 18.20 10.28
N THR A 25 -49.68 18.94 11.01
CA THR A 25 -49.23 20.02 11.91
C THR A 25 -49.68 19.72 13.33
N ALA A 26 -48.73 19.65 14.28
CA ALA A 26 -49.04 19.46 15.69
C ALA A 26 -49.68 20.72 16.30
N LEU A 27 -50.91 20.58 16.83
CA LEU A 27 -51.68 21.66 17.44
C LEU A 27 -51.50 21.75 18.96
N ALA A 28 -51.40 20.60 19.63
CA ALA A 28 -51.22 20.50 21.07
C ALA A 28 -50.64 19.12 21.44
N GLY A 29 -50.01 19.01 22.60
CA GLY A 29 -49.53 17.74 23.11
C GLY A 29 -49.05 17.85 24.56
N ASN A 30 -49.08 16.72 25.28
CA ASN A 30 -48.69 16.64 26.67
C ASN A 30 -48.08 15.25 26.97
N PRO A 31 -46.91 15.16 27.62
CA PRO A 31 -46.02 16.26 28.03
C PRO A 31 -45.30 16.92 26.85
N VAL A 32 -44.86 18.16 27.02
CA VAL A 32 -44.17 18.90 25.95
C VAL A 32 -42.79 18.31 25.64
N GLY A 33 -42.05 17.83 26.65
CA GLY A 33 -40.72 17.22 26.53
C GLY A 33 -40.07 17.01 27.91
N TYR A 34 -38.93 16.30 27.97
CA TYR A 34 -38.16 16.07 29.20
C TYR A 34 -37.42 17.35 29.65
N THR A 35 -37.52 17.72 30.92
CA THR A 35 -37.13 19.05 31.44
C THR A 35 -35.62 19.32 31.32
N GLY A 36 -35.24 20.09 30.30
CA GLY A 36 -33.87 20.60 30.13
C GLY A 36 -33.36 20.68 28.68
N LYS A 37 -34.04 20.06 27.72
CA LYS A 37 -33.72 20.15 26.29
C LYS A 37 -34.90 20.70 25.49
N THR A 38 -34.69 21.78 24.74
CA THR A 38 -35.74 22.49 23.97
C THR A 38 -36.19 21.76 22.70
N ASP A 39 -35.49 20.69 22.36
CA ASP A 39 -35.44 20.09 21.02
C ASP A 39 -35.85 18.61 21.05
N GLU A 40 -36.48 18.13 22.13
CA GLU A 40 -37.03 16.77 22.27
C GLU A 40 -38.56 16.77 22.52
N THR A 41 -39.33 17.44 21.66
CA THR A 41 -40.78 17.71 21.86
C THR A 41 -41.70 16.97 20.88
N TYR A 42 -43.01 16.89 21.14
CA TYR A 42 -43.98 16.21 20.26
C TYR A 42 -44.05 16.79 18.84
N LYS A 43 -43.53 17.99 18.60
CA LYS A 43 -43.46 18.60 17.26
C LYS A 43 -42.49 17.85 16.34
N ASN A 44 -41.48 17.21 16.92
CA ASN A 44 -40.45 16.48 16.20
C ASN A 44 -41.00 15.21 15.53
N LEU A 45 -42.17 14.72 15.95
CA LEU A 45 -42.81 13.55 15.34
C LEU A 45 -43.13 13.71 13.84
N PHE A 46 -43.03 14.92 13.30
CA PHE A 46 -43.52 15.28 11.97
C PHE A 46 -42.49 16.07 11.14
N ASP A 47 -41.21 16.06 11.52
CA ASP A 47 -40.16 16.80 10.80
C ASP A 47 -39.51 15.97 9.67
N GLY A 48 -39.88 14.70 9.54
CA GLY A 48 -39.41 13.77 8.51
C GLY A 48 -38.06 13.13 8.80
N LYS A 49 -37.47 13.32 9.99
CA LYS A 49 -36.12 12.86 10.35
C LYS A 49 -36.13 11.50 11.03
N LYS A 50 -36.05 10.44 10.21
CA LYS A 50 -36.17 9.03 10.67
C LYS A 50 -34.93 8.14 10.53
N LYS A 51 -33.73 8.70 10.24
CA LYS A 51 -32.50 7.91 9.97
C LYS A 51 -31.37 8.21 10.97
N GLU A 52 -30.50 7.24 11.21
CA GLU A 52 -29.31 7.39 12.05
C GLU A 52 -28.40 8.54 11.55
N GLY A 53 -28.03 9.46 12.44
CA GLY A 53 -27.27 10.67 12.12
C GLY A 53 -28.12 11.90 11.75
N ASP A 54 -29.41 11.73 11.43
CA ASP A 54 -30.35 12.82 11.15
C ASP A 54 -31.74 12.45 11.70
N PHE A 55 -31.87 12.54 13.03
CA PHE A 55 -33.02 12.04 13.78
C PHE A 55 -33.41 13.01 14.90
N SER A 56 -34.70 13.39 14.96
CA SER A 56 -35.29 14.10 16.08
C SER A 56 -36.23 13.16 16.84
N LYS A 57 -36.63 13.52 18.07
CA LYS A 57 -37.48 12.66 18.89
C LYS A 57 -38.41 13.45 19.79
N TRP A 58 -39.54 12.86 20.13
CA TRP A 58 -40.31 13.25 21.30
C TRP A 58 -39.90 12.37 22.48
N CYS A 59 -39.28 12.98 23.50
CA CYS A 59 -38.85 12.30 24.72
C CYS A 59 -39.41 13.02 25.95
N CYS A 60 -40.16 12.33 26.80
CA CYS A 60 -40.82 12.95 27.94
C CYS A 60 -41.10 11.99 29.12
N GLU A 61 -41.28 12.53 30.32
CA GLU A 61 -41.73 11.74 31.48
C GLU A 61 -43.14 11.21 31.28
N PHE A 62 -43.30 9.89 31.39
CA PHE A 62 -44.57 9.22 31.19
C PHE A 62 -45.20 8.87 32.54
N SER A 63 -46.18 9.67 32.96
CA SER A 63 -46.92 9.49 34.21
C SER A 63 -48.29 8.82 34.00
N GLY A 64 -48.36 7.85 33.08
CA GLY A 64 -49.56 7.05 32.81
C GLY A 64 -50.40 7.50 31.60
N SER A 65 -50.13 8.67 31.01
CA SER A 65 -50.73 9.05 29.72
C SER A 65 -49.89 10.11 29.00
N ALA A 66 -49.86 10.06 27.68
CA ALA A 66 -49.31 11.10 26.81
C ALA A 66 -50.19 11.23 25.56
N TYR A 67 -50.30 12.42 24.98
CA TYR A 67 -51.05 12.59 23.74
C TYR A 67 -50.50 13.72 22.87
N VAL A 68 -50.81 13.63 21.57
CA VAL A 68 -50.61 14.70 20.59
C VAL A 68 -51.88 14.87 19.75
N ILE A 69 -52.27 16.13 19.53
CA ILE A 69 -53.37 16.53 18.66
C ILE A 69 -52.75 17.18 17.43
N LEU A 70 -53.20 16.76 16.25
CA LEU A 70 -52.64 17.15 14.96
C LEU A 70 -53.73 17.49 13.95
N GLU A 71 -53.42 18.43 13.05
CA GLU A 71 -54.25 18.82 11.92
C GLU A 71 -53.62 18.32 10.62
N ALA A 72 -54.42 17.68 9.78
CA ALA A 72 -54.03 17.34 8.42
C ALA A 72 -54.30 18.52 7.47
N SER A 73 -53.38 18.81 6.56
CA SER A 73 -53.53 19.90 5.59
C SER A 73 -54.70 19.73 4.61
N LYS A 74 -55.30 18.53 4.54
CA LYS A 74 -56.54 18.22 3.83
C LYS A 74 -57.37 17.22 4.63
N VAL A 75 -58.69 17.40 4.60
CA VAL A 75 -59.63 16.43 5.18
C VAL A 75 -59.54 15.12 4.41
N GLY A 76 -59.41 13.99 5.11
CA GLY A 76 -59.34 12.69 4.46
C GLY A 76 -59.75 11.53 5.36
N ILE A 77 -60.10 10.40 4.72
CA ILE A 77 -60.45 9.16 5.43
C ILE A 77 -59.15 8.46 5.84
N PRO A 78 -58.92 8.19 7.14
CA PRO A 78 -57.72 7.52 7.62
C PRO A 78 -57.77 6.03 7.31
N VAL A 79 -56.75 5.54 6.59
CA VAL A 79 -56.65 4.13 6.18
C VAL A 79 -55.50 3.39 6.87
N GLY A 80 -54.66 4.10 7.62
CA GLY A 80 -53.57 3.56 8.43
C GLY A 80 -52.59 4.63 8.91
N TYR A 81 -51.60 4.24 9.71
CA TYR A 81 -50.52 5.10 10.20
C TYR A 81 -49.22 4.30 10.40
N THR A 82 -48.10 5.01 10.58
CA THR A 82 -46.76 4.44 10.78
C THR A 82 -46.11 5.08 12.00
N ILE A 83 -45.48 4.28 12.87
CA ILE A 83 -44.75 4.75 14.06
C ILE A 83 -43.28 4.38 13.93
N THR A 84 -42.37 5.33 14.17
CA THR A 84 -40.91 5.10 14.19
C THR A 84 -40.33 5.25 15.60
N THR A 85 -39.48 4.32 16.02
CA THR A 85 -38.88 4.27 17.36
C THR A 85 -37.68 5.23 17.50
N GLY A 86 -37.52 5.82 18.69
CA GLY A 86 -36.41 6.74 19.02
C GLY A 86 -35.04 6.08 19.22
N ASN A 87 -33.99 6.90 19.41
CA ASN A 87 -32.58 6.48 19.39
C ASN A 87 -31.97 5.89 20.67
N ASP A 88 -32.69 5.83 21.79
CA ASP A 88 -32.19 5.22 23.04
C ASP A 88 -33.02 4.01 23.48
N ASN A 89 -33.92 3.53 22.62
CA ASN A 89 -34.81 2.40 22.92
C ASN A 89 -34.05 1.07 23.05
N ALA A 90 -32.91 0.91 22.36
CA ALA A 90 -32.10 -0.30 22.41
C ALA A 90 -31.10 -0.37 23.60
N ASN A 91 -31.05 0.65 24.48
CA ASN A 91 -30.10 0.68 25.59
C ASN A 91 -30.55 -0.21 26.76
N PRO A 92 -29.75 -1.19 27.23
CA PRO A 92 -30.15 -2.15 28.26
C PRO A 92 -30.51 -1.53 29.61
N ARG A 93 -29.99 -0.34 29.94
CA ARG A 93 -30.31 0.38 31.19
C ARG A 93 -31.56 1.25 31.08
N CYS A 94 -32.10 1.38 29.87
CA CYS A 94 -33.09 2.41 29.50
C CYS A 94 -34.21 1.86 28.60
N GLY A 95 -34.26 0.55 28.34
CA GLY A 95 -35.24 -0.10 27.46
C GLY A 95 -36.69 0.00 27.96
N GLY A 96 -37.64 -0.16 27.03
CA GLY A 96 -39.08 -0.13 27.30
C GLY A 96 -39.80 1.20 27.04
N ARG A 97 -39.14 2.20 26.43
CA ARG A 97 -39.68 3.56 26.30
C ARG A 97 -40.66 3.75 25.14
N ASN A 98 -40.95 2.72 24.36
CA ASN A 98 -41.92 2.76 23.27
C ASN A 98 -43.38 2.63 23.77
N PRO A 99 -44.36 3.16 23.03
CA PRO A 99 -45.78 2.93 23.30
C PRO A 99 -46.13 1.43 23.34
N LEU A 100 -46.78 0.98 24.41
CA LEU A 100 -47.33 -0.36 24.55
C LEU A 100 -48.83 -0.39 24.22
N SER A 101 -49.54 0.71 24.47
CA SER A 101 -50.99 0.80 24.21
C SER A 101 -51.37 2.23 23.89
N TRP A 102 -52.20 2.43 22.87
CA TRP A 102 -52.63 3.74 22.41
C TRP A 102 -53.97 3.70 21.67
N LYS A 103 -54.54 4.88 21.45
CA LYS A 103 -55.76 5.11 20.69
C LYS A 103 -55.58 6.25 19.71
N LEU A 104 -56.17 6.12 18.53
CA LEU A 104 -56.25 7.17 17.52
C LEU A 104 -57.69 7.62 17.38
N TYR A 105 -57.91 8.93 17.40
CA TYR A 105 -59.22 9.58 17.29
C TYR A 105 -59.25 10.59 16.15
N GLY A 106 -60.44 10.87 15.62
CA GLY A 106 -60.68 11.87 14.59
C GLY A 106 -61.88 12.77 14.91
N ASN A 107 -61.81 14.03 14.45
CA ASN A 107 -62.95 14.95 14.41
C ASN A 107 -62.79 15.98 13.26
N ASN A 108 -63.83 16.80 13.04
CA ASN A 108 -63.82 17.90 12.06
C ASN A 108 -64.11 19.28 12.70
N GLU A 109 -64.09 19.36 14.02
CA GLU A 109 -64.48 20.56 14.78
C GLU A 109 -63.28 21.30 15.39
N GLY A 110 -62.08 20.70 15.36
CA GLY A 110 -60.85 21.27 15.88
C GLY A 110 -60.37 20.60 17.18
N LYS A 111 -59.34 21.18 17.81
CA LYS A 111 -58.66 20.57 18.97
C LYS A 111 -59.54 20.35 20.22
N GLU A 112 -60.60 21.15 20.38
CA GLU A 112 -61.58 21.05 21.49
C GLU A 112 -62.84 20.25 21.09
N GLY A 113 -62.88 19.72 19.86
CA GLY A 113 -64.03 19.01 19.30
C GLY A 113 -64.26 17.62 19.93
N ALA A 114 -65.47 17.09 19.78
CA ALA A 114 -65.80 15.76 20.27
C ALA A 114 -65.03 14.68 19.48
N TRP A 115 -64.19 13.91 20.18
CA TRP A 115 -63.30 12.91 19.58
C TRP A 115 -64.01 11.59 19.30
N THR A 116 -63.99 11.15 18.04
CA THR A 116 -64.49 9.83 17.63
C THR A 116 -63.32 8.85 17.55
N LEU A 117 -63.43 7.68 18.19
CA LEU A 117 -62.39 6.65 18.15
C LEU A 117 -62.27 6.07 16.73
N ILE A 118 -61.08 6.12 16.16
CA ILE A 118 -60.73 5.53 14.86
C ILE A 118 -60.11 4.15 15.08
N ASP A 119 -59.12 4.06 15.96
CA ASP A 119 -58.35 2.83 16.18
C ASP A 119 -57.87 2.72 17.63
N LYS A 120 -57.68 1.48 18.12
CA LYS A 120 -57.25 1.17 19.49
C LYS A 120 -56.32 -0.04 19.49
N VAL A 121 -55.11 0.15 20.02
CA VAL A 121 -54.10 -0.90 20.20
C VAL A 121 -53.83 -1.10 21.69
N GLU A 122 -53.96 -2.34 22.17
CA GLU A 122 -53.71 -2.73 23.57
C GLU A 122 -52.64 -3.83 23.62
N ASN A 123 -51.66 -3.67 24.52
CA ASN A 123 -50.54 -4.59 24.71
C ASN A 123 -49.84 -4.97 23.39
N ASP A 124 -49.39 -3.95 22.65
CA ASP A 124 -48.69 -4.14 21.38
C ASP A 124 -47.48 -5.06 21.53
N LYS A 125 -47.26 -5.89 20.51
CA LYS A 125 -46.11 -6.79 20.38
C LYS A 125 -45.32 -6.51 19.09
N VAL A 126 -45.78 -5.57 18.27
CA VAL A 126 -45.20 -5.25 16.97
C VAL A 126 -44.03 -4.28 17.12
N LEU A 127 -44.20 -3.21 17.92
CA LEU A 127 -43.12 -2.28 18.26
C LEU A 127 -42.07 -3.00 19.10
N GLN A 128 -40.81 -2.92 18.66
CA GLN A 128 -39.66 -3.48 19.37
C GLN A 128 -38.79 -2.36 19.93
N ASP A 129 -38.07 -2.64 21.03
CA ASP A 129 -37.07 -1.75 21.64
C ASP A 129 -35.78 -1.70 20.80
N LYS A 130 -35.93 -1.25 19.55
CA LYS A 130 -34.87 -1.06 18.56
C LYS A 130 -34.78 0.42 18.23
N ASN A 131 -33.58 0.94 18.00
CA ASN A 131 -33.40 2.32 17.55
C ASN A 131 -33.78 2.46 16.07
N TYR A 132 -34.47 3.56 15.71
CA TYR A 132 -34.73 3.99 14.33
C TYR A 132 -35.56 3.03 13.43
N ALA A 133 -36.46 2.23 14.02
CA ALA A 133 -37.27 1.26 13.29
C ALA A 133 -38.72 1.73 13.10
N SER A 134 -39.28 1.58 11.89
CA SER A 134 -40.65 1.99 11.54
C SER A 134 -41.60 0.79 11.42
N TYR A 135 -42.84 0.95 11.90
CA TYR A 135 -43.86 -0.10 11.94
C TYR A 135 -45.22 0.45 11.48
N ASP A 136 -45.94 -0.30 10.65
CA ASP A 136 -47.21 0.10 10.03
C ASP A 136 -48.43 -0.50 10.74
N PHE A 137 -49.46 0.33 10.92
CA PHE A 137 -50.75 -0.03 11.51
C PHE A 137 -51.88 0.35 10.54
N LYS A 138 -52.89 -0.50 10.41
CA LYS A 138 -54.05 -0.28 9.51
C LYS A 138 -55.23 0.29 10.28
N CYS A 139 -55.96 1.21 9.67
CA CYS A 139 -57.22 1.73 10.21
C CYS A 139 -58.40 1.30 9.35
N GLU A 140 -59.45 0.79 9.98
CA GLU A 140 -60.73 0.57 9.32
C GLU A 140 -61.65 1.77 9.60
N CYS A 141 -61.51 2.82 8.79
CA CYS A 141 -62.35 4.01 8.88
C CYS A 141 -63.02 4.31 7.55
N SER A 142 -64.27 4.80 7.60
CA SER A 142 -65.01 5.26 6.42
C SER A 142 -65.40 6.74 6.49
N THR A 143 -65.08 7.39 7.60
CA THR A 143 -65.39 8.80 7.85
C THR A 143 -64.16 9.66 7.58
N SER A 144 -64.35 10.81 6.94
CA SER A 144 -63.28 11.75 6.65
C SER A 144 -63.07 12.69 7.84
N TYR A 145 -61.81 12.89 8.25
CA TYR A 145 -61.44 13.76 9.36
C TYR A 145 -60.33 14.74 8.96
N GLN A 146 -60.36 15.94 9.55
CA GLN A 146 -59.31 16.95 9.40
C GLN A 146 -58.38 16.97 10.62
N TYR A 147 -58.92 16.76 11.82
CA TYR A 147 -58.18 16.80 13.07
C TYR A 147 -58.11 15.41 13.69
N PHE A 148 -56.95 15.07 14.25
CA PHE A 148 -56.68 13.77 14.86
C PHE A 148 -56.06 13.93 16.25
N LYS A 149 -56.35 12.98 17.14
CA LYS A 149 -55.71 12.89 18.46
C LYS A 149 -55.13 11.48 18.62
N TRP A 150 -53.83 11.41 18.87
CA TRP A 150 -53.14 10.17 19.21
C TRP A 150 -52.82 10.17 20.71
N GLU A 151 -53.35 9.19 21.44
CA GLU A 151 -53.29 9.11 22.90
C GLU A 151 -52.66 7.78 23.33
N ILE A 152 -51.52 7.87 24.01
CA ILE A 152 -50.72 6.74 24.51
C ILE A 152 -51.06 6.55 25.99
N SER A 153 -51.46 5.33 26.35
CA SER A 153 -51.92 4.98 27.69
C SER A 153 -51.00 4.03 28.44
N ALA A 154 -50.03 3.40 27.77
CA ALA A 154 -49.00 2.58 28.41
C ALA A 154 -47.72 2.56 27.58
N ILE A 155 -46.57 2.35 28.24
CA ILE A 155 -45.27 2.06 27.62
C ILE A 155 -44.75 0.71 28.09
N HIS A 156 -43.79 0.13 27.36
CA HIS A 156 -43.32 -1.23 27.61
C HIS A 156 -42.66 -1.39 29.00
N SER A 157 -41.82 -0.44 29.43
CA SER A 157 -41.30 -0.33 30.79
C SER A 157 -40.61 1.03 31.06
N GLY A 158 -40.34 1.36 32.33
CA GLY A 158 -39.66 2.61 32.72
C GLY A 158 -40.61 3.81 32.92
N SER A 159 -40.04 5.01 33.05
CA SER A 159 -40.75 6.25 33.34
C SER A 159 -40.63 7.32 32.23
N LEU A 160 -40.06 6.96 31.07
CA LEU A 160 -39.85 7.87 29.94
C LEU A 160 -40.49 7.29 28.68
N LEU A 161 -41.23 8.10 27.93
CA LEU A 161 -41.73 7.79 26.59
C LEU A 161 -40.77 8.38 25.54
N GLN A 162 -40.41 7.60 24.51
CA GLN A 162 -39.52 8.05 23.45
C GLN A 162 -39.96 7.56 22.06
N VAL A 163 -40.46 8.47 21.21
CA VAL A 163 -40.93 8.19 19.84
C VAL A 163 -40.21 9.10 18.84
N GLY A 164 -39.83 8.54 17.69
CA GLY A 164 -39.17 9.26 16.61
C GLY A 164 -40.10 10.07 15.73
N GLU A 165 -40.92 9.36 14.94
CA GLU A 165 -41.78 9.94 13.89
C GLU A 165 -43.15 9.25 13.88
N PHE A 166 -44.21 9.98 13.53
CA PHE A 166 -45.57 9.48 13.33
C PHE A 166 -46.15 9.96 11.98
N GLU A 167 -46.53 9.03 11.09
CA GLU A 167 -47.09 9.33 9.76
C GLU A 167 -48.53 8.80 9.65
N LEU A 168 -49.47 9.62 9.15
CA LEU A 168 -50.89 9.25 8.95
C LEU A 168 -51.24 9.15 7.47
N LYS A 169 -51.93 8.09 7.06
CA LYS A 169 -52.27 7.79 5.65
C LYS A 169 -53.75 8.14 5.38
N LEU A 170 -54.03 9.18 4.56
CA LEU A 170 -55.38 9.73 4.30
C LEU A 170 -55.84 9.69 2.84
N LYS A 171 -57.13 9.43 2.58
CA LYS A 171 -57.76 9.49 1.24
C LYS A 171 -58.65 10.74 1.07
N THR A 172 -58.44 11.57 0.02
CA THR A 172 -58.93 12.99 -0.05
C THR A 172 -59.92 13.37 -1.20
N CYS A 173 -60.29 12.50 -2.16
CA CYS A 173 -61.23 12.83 -3.27
C CYS A 173 -62.35 11.78 -3.47
N THR A 174 -63.56 12.21 -3.87
CA THR A 174 -64.77 11.36 -4.03
C THR A 174 -65.21 11.08 -5.48
N HIS A 175 -64.61 11.73 -6.48
CA HIS A 175 -64.84 11.51 -7.93
C HIS A 175 -66.29 11.71 -8.46
N LEU A 176 -67.12 12.49 -7.76
CA LEU A 176 -68.49 12.85 -8.16
C LEU A 176 -68.62 14.37 -8.33
N LYS A 177 -69.41 14.81 -9.32
CA LYS A 177 -69.82 16.23 -9.48
C LYS A 177 -70.88 16.59 -8.44
N ALA A 178 -71.10 17.88 -8.24
CA ALA A 178 -72.04 18.39 -7.23
C ALA A 178 -73.51 17.94 -7.43
N ASP A 179 -73.87 17.46 -8.62
CA ASP A 179 -75.18 16.89 -8.95
C ASP A 179 -75.27 15.36 -8.73
N GLY A 180 -74.21 14.73 -8.20
CA GLY A 180 -74.12 13.29 -7.97
C GLY A 180 -73.75 12.46 -9.20
N SER A 181 -73.55 13.08 -10.36
CA SER A 181 -73.07 12.39 -11.56
C SER A 181 -71.56 12.14 -11.52
N SER A 182 -71.09 11.11 -12.25
CA SER A 182 -69.66 10.78 -12.30
C SER A 182 -68.85 11.93 -12.90
N ALA A 183 -67.74 12.27 -12.24
CA ALA A 183 -66.78 13.24 -12.76
C ALA A 183 -65.84 12.65 -13.82
N LEU A 184 -65.91 11.35 -14.10
CA LEU A 184 -64.98 10.65 -14.99
C LEU A 184 -65.35 10.85 -16.47
N GLY A 185 -64.35 11.23 -17.28
CA GLY A 185 -64.46 11.44 -18.72
C GLY A 185 -64.47 10.14 -19.54
N ALA A 186 -64.23 10.27 -20.85
CA ALA A 186 -64.20 9.12 -21.77
C ALA A 186 -63.03 8.16 -21.47
N ALA A 187 -63.17 6.90 -21.92
CA ALA A 187 -62.16 5.86 -21.74
C ALA A 187 -60.86 6.22 -22.48
N ILE A 188 -59.74 6.19 -21.75
CA ILE A 188 -58.40 6.50 -22.25
C ILE A 188 -57.70 5.22 -22.71
N LYS A 189 -57.77 4.14 -21.92
CA LYS A 189 -57.13 2.85 -22.22
C LYS A 189 -57.87 1.69 -21.54
N THR A 190 -58.06 0.59 -22.27
CA THR A 190 -58.65 -0.66 -21.74
C THR A 190 -57.59 -1.76 -21.64
N VAL A 191 -57.64 -2.51 -20.54
CA VAL A 191 -56.81 -3.66 -20.18
C VAL A 191 -57.74 -4.85 -19.93
N GLU A 192 -57.49 -5.98 -20.57
CA GLU A 192 -58.31 -7.19 -20.46
C GLU A 192 -58.08 -7.95 -19.13
N PRO A 193 -59.09 -8.67 -18.59
CA PRO A 193 -58.96 -9.44 -17.36
C PRO A 193 -58.08 -10.69 -17.47
N THR A 194 -57.41 -11.01 -16.35
CA THR A 194 -56.65 -12.26 -16.12
C THR A 194 -57.35 -13.09 -15.03
N CYS A 195 -56.73 -14.19 -14.57
CA CYS A 195 -57.32 -15.08 -13.57
C CYS A 195 -57.08 -14.70 -12.11
N THR A 196 -56.29 -13.66 -11.85
CA THR A 196 -56.19 -13.05 -10.51
C THR A 196 -56.46 -11.58 -10.49
N GLU A 197 -56.32 -10.91 -11.64
CA GLU A 197 -56.54 -9.49 -11.73
C GLU A 197 -57.64 -9.17 -12.74
N HIS A 198 -58.63 -8.46 -12.25
CA HIS A 198 -59.70 -7.93 -13.05
C HIS A 198 -59.09 -7.02 -14.12
N GLY A 199 -59.61 -7.09 -15.35
CA GLY A 199 -59.24 -6.15 -16.41
C GLY A 199 -59.72 -4.77 -16.02
N TYR A 200 -59.35 -3.70 -16.71
CA TYR A 200 -59.93 -2.39 -16.43
C TYR A 200 -59.85 -1.41 -17.58
N THR A 201 -60.76 -0.45 -17.59
CA THR A 201 -60.74 0.72 -18.45
C THR A 201 -60.38 1.96 -17.63
N THR A 202 -59.42 2.75 -18.08
CA THR A 202 -59.00 4.01 -17.43
C THR A 202 -59.79 5.20 -17.98
N LYS A 203 -60.14 6.17 -17.12
CA LYS A 203 -60.87 7.42 -17.43
C LYS A 203 -60.33 8.55 -16.55
N GLU A 204 -60.14 9.75 -17.08
CA GLU A 204 -59.67 10.91 -16.28
C GLU A 204 -60.83 11.63 -15.58
N CYS A 205 -60.66 11.98 -14.31
CA CYS A 205 -61.63 12.74 -13.53
C CYS A 205 -61.57 14.23 -13.84
N SER A 206 -62.66 14.80 -14.34
CA SER A 206 -62.78 16.23 -14.67
C SER A 206 -62.77 17.20 -13.48
N LEU A 207 -62.72 16.71 -12.23
CA LEU A 207 -62.68 17.55 -11.02
C LEU A 207 -61.31 17.58 -10.34
N CYS A 208 -60.57 16.48 -10.37
CA CYS A 208 -59.25 16.36 -9.72
C CYS A 208 -58.13 15.97 -10.69
N HIS A 209 -58.44 15.78 -11.97
CA HIS A 209 -57.51 15.43 -13.05
C HIS A 209 -56.73 14.12 -12.85
N LEU A 210 -57.13 13.28 -11.90
CA LEU A 210 -56.58 11.95 -11.70
C LEU A 210 -57.20 10.94 -12.69
N ILE A 211 -56.39 10.01 -13.20
CA ILE A 211 -56.83 8.89 -14.03
C ILE A 211 -57.33 7.75 -13.14
N VAL A 212 -58.60 7.37 -13.29
CA VAL A 212 -59.34 6.36 -12.51
C VAL A 212 -59.60 5.11 -13.35
N LYS A 213 -59.55 3.92 -12.74
CA LYS A 213 -59.73 2.61 -13.39
C LYS A 213 -61.10 1.99 -13.06
N GLU A 214 -61.86 1.56 -14.06
CA GLU A 214 -63.10 0.76 -13.95
C GLU A 214 -62.84 -0.70 -14.35
N TYR A 215 -63.09 -1.66 -13.46
CA TYR A 215 -62.61 -3.05 -13.62
C TYR A 215 -63.63 -4.04 -14.27
N LEU A 216 -63.14 -5.07 -14.98
CA LEU A 216 -63.83 -6.17 -15.71
C LEU A 216 -63.63 -7.53 -15.00
N ASN A 217 -64.56 -8.49 -15.09
CA ASN A 217 -64.51 -9.79 -14.36
C ASN A 217 -63.33 -10.73 -14.70
N LEU A 218 -62.81 -11.45 -13.70
CA LEU A 218 -61.68 -12.40 -13.83
C LEU A 218 -61.97 -13.56 -14.78
N LYS A 219 -60.91 -14.07 -15.42
CA LYS A 219 -60.90 -15.34 -16.16
C LYS A 219 -60.62 -16.53 -15.22
N PRO A 220 -60.99 -17.77 -15.55
CA PRO A 220 -60.62 -18.94 -14.73
C PRO A 220 -59.10 -19.19 -14.71
N HIS A 221 -58.58 -19.80 -13.64
CA HIS A 221 -57.15 -20.15 -13.50
C HIS A 221 -56.73 -21.23 -14.51
N ALA A 222 -55.61 -21.02 -15.19
CA ALA A 222 -54.93 -22.04 -15.98
C ALA A 222 -53.77 -22.62 -15.16
N LEU A 223 -53.88 -23.88 -14.71
CA LEU A 223 -52.94 -24.49 -13.76
C LEU A 223 -51.92 -25.41 -14.44
N THR A 224 -50.67 -25.40 -13.94
CA THR A 224 -49.66 -26.45 -14.12
C THR A 224 -49.56 -27.27 -12.85
N HIS A 225 -49.44 -28.59 -13.01
CA HIS A 225 -49.25 -29.52 -11.91
C HIS A 225 -47.76 -29.69 -11.58
N HIS A 226 -47.43 -29.57 -10.29
CA HIS A 226 -46.11 -29.82 -9.73
C HIS A 226 -46.19 -31.02 -8.80
N ALA A 227 -45.74 -32.18 -9.29
CA ALA A 227 -45.75 -33.43 -8.54
C ALA A 227 -44.83 -33.37 -7.30
N LEU A 228 -45.16 -34.16 -6.28
CA LEU A 228 -44.36 -34.36 -5.07
C LEU A 228 -42.89 -34.68 -5.43
N LYS A 229 -41.95 -33.93 -4.82
CA LYS A 229 -40.51 -34.19 -4.90
C LYS A 229 -39.96 -34.34 -3.47
N ALA A 230 -39.45 -35.51 -3.12
CA ALA A 230 -38.88 -35.72 -1.79
C ALA A 230 -37.66 -34.79 -1.53
N ALA A 231 -37.42 -34.44 -0.26
CA ALA A 231 -36.23 -33.69 0.15
C ALA A 231 -34.97 -34.54 0.03
N THR A 232 -33.84 -33.88 -0.27
CA THR A 232 -32.49 -34.46 -0.26
C THR A 232 -31.70 -33.88 0.92
N CYS A 233 -30.42 -34.24 1.07
CA CYS A 233 -29.59 -33.74 2.18
C CYS A 233 -29.26 -32.26 2.12
N THR A 234 -29.13 -31.71 0.90
CA THR A 234 -28.72 -30.33 0.65
C THR A 234 -29.84 -29.49 0.06
N GLU A 235 -30.75 -30.11 -0.69
CA GLU A 235 -31.90 -29.45 -1.28
C GLU A 235 -33.19 -29.85 -0.57
N ALA A 236 -33.97 -28.84 -0.20
CA ALA A 236 -35.30 -29.04 0.34
C ALA A 236 -36.24 -29.65 -0.73
N GLY A 237 -37.11 -30.56 -0.29
CA GLY A 237 -38.13 -31.19 -1.12
C GLY A 237 -39.36 -30.31 -1.30
N ILE A 238 -40.30 -30.77 -2.11
CA ILE A 238 -41.52 -30.04 -2.42
C ILE A 238 -42.74 -30.96 -2.28
N ILE A 239 -43.72 -30.56 -1.48
CA ILE A 239 -45.05 -31.20 -1.40
C ILE A 239 -45.82 -30.92 -2.70
N GLU A 240 -46.60 -31.89 -3.20
CA GLU A 240 -47.38 -31.75 -4.44
C GLU A 240 -48.33 -30.54 -4.44
N TYR A 241 -48.37 -29.79 -5.54
CA TYR A 241 -49.24 -28.61 -5.70
C TYR A 241 -49.52 -28.26 -7.16
N TRP A 242 -50.48 -27.38 -7.40
CA TRP A 242 -50.83 -26.84 -8.71
C TRP A 242 -50.58 -25.33 -8.70
N GLN A 243 -49.81 -24.84 -9.65
CA GLN A 243 -49.51 -23.42 -9.79
C GLN A 243 -50.28 -22.86 -10.97
N CYS A 244 -50.97 -21.75 -10.79
CA CYS A 244 -51.56 -21.08 -11.93
C CYS A 244 -50.48 -20.40 -12.78
N ASN A 245 -50.37 -20.77 -14.06
CA ASN A 245 -49.38 -20.24 -15.01
C ASN A 245 -49.55 -18.76 -15.31
N VAL A 246 -50.70 -18.20 -14.95
CA VAL A 246 -51.04 -16.81 -15.25
C VAL A 246 -50.82 -15.92 -14.02
N CYS A 247 -51.04 -16.42 -12.81
CA CYS A 247 -50.95 -15.61 -11.60
C CYS A 247 -49.99 -16.12 -10.51
N ASN A 248 -49.35 -17.25 -10.75
CA ASN A 248 -48.40 -17.92 -9.85
C ASN A 248 -48.93 -18.26 -8.45
N LYS A 249 -50.24 -18.16 -8.21
CA LYS A 249 -50.85 -18.68 -6.98
C LYS A 249 -50.78 -20.20 -6.95
N LEU A 250 -50.54 -20.73 -5.76
CA LEU A 250 -50.31 -22.14 -5.51
C LEU A 250 -51.57 -22.75 -4.89
N PHE A 251 -51.93 -23.95 -5.30
CA PHE A 251 -53.14 -24.63 -4.87
C PHE A 251 -52.82 -26.07 -4.51
N SER A 252 -53.48 -26.62 -3.49
CA SER A 252 -53.27 -28.02 -3.09
C SER A 252 -54.06 -29.02 -3.92
N ASN A 253 -54.85 -28.54 -4.90
CA ASN A 253 -55.61 -29.37 -5.81
C ASN A 253 -55.83 -28.71 -7.18
N GLU A 254 -56.13 -29.52 -8.18
CA GLU A 254 -56.38 -29.12 -9.58
C GLU A 254 -57.62 -28.23 -9.75
N ALA A 255 -58.55 -28.22 -8.80
CA ALA A 255 -59.76 -27.39 -8.86
C ALA A 255 -59.53 -25.94 -8.40
N ALA A 256 -58.31 -25.59 -7.95
CA ALA A 256 -57.95 -24.29 -7.36
C ALA A 256 -58.88 -23.85 -6.21
N THR A 257 -59.45 -24.81 -5.47
CA THR A 257 -60.41 -24.53 -4.40
C THR A 257 -59.76 -24.23 -3.05
N THR A 258 -58.50 -24.64 -2.89
CA THR A 258 -57.72 -24.42 -1.66
C THR A 258 -56.36 -23.81 -2.03
N GLU A 259 -56.23 -22.50 -1.83
CA GLU A 259 -54.97 -21.76 -2.06
C GLU A 259 -53.97 -22.04 -0.95
N ILE A 260 -52.71 -22.29 -1.34
CA ILE A 260 -51.57 -22.44 -0.44
C ILE A 260 -50.94 -21.07 -0.28
N THR A 261 -51.13 -20.47 0.90
CA THR A 261 -50.80 -19.06 1.16
C THR A 261 -49.38 -18.85 1.68
N ASP A 262 -48.72 -19.90 2.16
CA ASP A 262 -47.33 -19.88 2.59
C ASP A 262 -46.55 -20.94 1.81
N ALA A 263 -45.71 -20.48 0.89
CA ALA A 263 -44.86 -21.34 0.09
C ALA A 263 -43.82 -22.10 0.93
N ALA A 264 -43.49 -21.66 2.16
CA ALA A 264 -42.60 -22.40 3.04
C ALA A 264 -43.21 -23.74 3.49
N ASN A 265 -44.55 -23.84 3.56
CA ASN A 265 -45.23 -25.10 3.87
C ASN A 265 -45.22 -26.10 2.71
N LEU A 266 -44.82 -25.68 1.49
CA LEU A 266 -44.54 -26.59 0.39
C LEU A 266 -43.14 -27.18 0.48
N VAL A 267 -42.24 -26.53 1.22
CA VAL A 267 -40.85 -26.91 1.31
C VAL A 267 -40.70 -27.96 2.41
N ILE A 268 -40.35 -29.18 2.02
CA ILE A 268 -39.87 -30.19 2.96
C ILE A 268 -38.42 -29.82 3.26
N PRO A 269 -38.04 -29.42 4.50
CA PRO A 269 -36.66 -29.01 4.78
C PRO A 269 -35.66 -30.06 4.31
N ALA A 270 -34.49 -29.62 3.83
CA ALA A 270 -33.43 -30.56 3.49
C ALA A 270 -33.15 -31.47 4.69
N ASN A 271 -32.96 -32.76 4.44
CA ASN A 271 -32.88 -33.77 5.50
C ASN A 271 -31.65 -33.60 6.40
N GLY A 272 -30.76 -32.66 6.08
CA GLY A 272 -29.46 -32.51 6.71
C GLY A 272 -28.54 -33.68 6.37
N HIS A 273 -27.31 -33.61 6.86
CA HIS A 273 -26.34 -34.67 6.68
C HIS A 273 -26.35 -35.63 7.88
N THR A 274 -26.85 -36.85 7.68
CA THR A 274 -26.61 -37.96 8.61
C THR A 274 -25.26 -38.58 8.28
N LEU A 275 -24.24 -38.30 9.08
CA LEU A 275 -22.86 -38.68 8.78
C LEU A 275 -22.52 -40.07 9.33
N ASP A 276 -21.74 -40.84 8.59
CA ASP A 276 -21.09 -42.07 9.09
C ASP A 276 -19.83 -41.73 9.92
N SER A 277 -19.17 -42.77 10.42
CA SER A 277 -17.90 -42.65 11.17
C SER A 277 -16.76 -42.01 10.38
N GLU A 278 -16.90 -41.89 9.05
CA GLU A 278 -15.92 -41.30 8.14
C GLU A 278 -16.29 -39.86 7.76
N GLY A 279 -17.39 -39.32 8.31
CA GLY A 279 -17.83 -37.96 8.05
C GLY A 279 -18.49 -37.78 6.69
N ASN A 280 -18.87 -38.87 6.01
CA ASN A 280 -19.65 -38.83 4.79
C ASN A 280 -21.13 -38.91 5.12
N CYS A 281 -21.93 -38.12 4.44
CA CYS A 281 -23.36 -38.22 4.58
C CYS A 281 -23.85 -39.56 4.02
N THR A 282 -24.34 -40.42 4.90
CA THR A 282 -24.92 -41.74 4.59
C THR A 282 -26.10 -41.71 3.60
N VAL A 283 -26.62 -40.52 3.30
CA VAL A 283 -27.78 -40.31 2.43
C VAL A 283 -27.42 -39.67 1.08
N CYS A 284 -26.43 -38.77 0.99
CA CYS A 284 -26.04 -38.12 -0.28
C CYS A 284 -24.56 -38.20 -0.65
N GLY A 285 -23.72 -38.77 0.21
CA GLY A 285 -22.27 -38.86 0.01
C GLY A 285 -21.50 -37.55 0.20
N ALA A 286 -22.16 -36.43 0.55
CA ALA A 286 -21.47 -35.18 0.85
C ALA A 286 -20.60 -35.30 2.10
N ASN A 287 -19.35 -34.86 2.01
CA ASN A 287 -18.37 -34.97 3.09
C ASN A 287 -18.39 -33.71 3.98
N ARG A 288 -18.36 -33.91 5.31
CA ARG A 288 -18.31 -32.89 6.37
C ARG A 288 -17.19 -31.85 6.19
N TYR A 289 -16.22 -32.11 5.33
CA TYR A 289 -15.00 -31.31 5.21
C TYR A 289 -14.73 -30.80 3.80
N ALA A 290 -15.80 -30.49 3.06
CA ALA A 290 -15.72 -29.92 1.72
C ALA A 290 -14.87 -28.63 1.59
N LEU A 291 -14.43 -28.04 2.70
CA LEU A 291 -13.51 -26.89 2.75
C LEU A 291 -12.18 -27.14 2.01
N PHE A 292 -11.72 -28.39 1.96
CA PHE A 292 -10.49 -28.76 1.24
C PHE A 292 -10.75 -29.27 -0.19
N ASN A 293 -12.01 -29.41 -0.59
CA ASN A 293 -12.36 -29.89 -1.92
C ASN A 293 -12.10 -28.79 -2.96
N ASN A 294 -11.59 -29.18 -4.14
CA ASN A 294 -11.31 -28.30 -5.27
C ASN A 294 -10.28 -27.18 -4.99
N LEU A 295 -9.42 -27.34 -3.99
CA LEU A 295 -8.25 -26.48 -3.82
C LEU A 295 -7.17 -26.88 -4.83
N ASP A 296 -6.74 -25.93 -5.67
CA ASP A 296 -5.69 -26.20 -6.67
C ASP A 296 -4.42 -26.67 -5.97
N GLY A 297 -3.87 -27.80 -6.44
CA GLY A 297 -2.66 -28.39 -5.88
C GLY A 297 -2.86 -29.30 -4.64
N ILE A 298 -4.07 -29.42 -4.09
CA ILE A 298 -4.35 -30.30 -2.93
C ILE A 298 -5.19 -31.52 -3.36
N THR A 299 -4.74 -32.71 -3.01
CA THR A 299 -5.41 -33.99 -3.26
C THR A 299 -5.41 -34.89 -2.01
N ASP A 300 -6.06 -36.05 -2.09
CA ASP A 300 -5.98 -37.13 -1.08
C ASP A 300 -6.29 -36.67 0.35
N VAL A 301 -7.29 -35.80 0.50
CA VAL A 301 -7.69 -35.25 1.80
C VAL A 301 -8.37 -36.34 2.63
N THR A 302 -7.83 -36.61 3.83
CA THR A 302 -8.40 -37.51 4.83
C THR A 302 -8.43 -36.81 6.18
N ILE A 303 -9.45 -37.08 6.99
CA ILE A 303 -9.67 -36.35 8.25
C ILE A 303 -9.94 -37.32 9.38
N THR A 304 -9.35 -37.03 10.53
CA THR A 304 -9.50 -37.84 11.74
C THR A 304 -9.86 -36.91 12.90
N ASP A 305 -11.05 -37.10 13.46
CA ASP A 305 -11.47 -36.39 14.66
C ASP A 305 -10.89 -37.08 15.90
N ASN A 306 -10.19 -36.31 16.72
CA ASN A 306 -9.61 -36.80 17.96
C ASN A 306 -10.40 -36.22 19.15
N GLY A 307 -11.10 -37.08 19.89
CA GLY A 307 -11.78 -36.72 21.14
C GLY A 307 -13.30 -36.60 21.06
N SER A 308 -13.91 -36.20 22.17
CA SER A 308 -15.38 -36.23 22.36
C SER A 308 -16.13 -35.06 21.71
N TYR A 309 -15.42 -34.04 21.24
CA TYR A 309 -16.01 -32.82 20.66
C TYR A 309 -15.39 -32.52 19.30
N PRO A 310 -15.72 -33.29 18.25
CA PRO A 310 -15.12 -33.14 16.92
C PRO A 310 -15.45 -31.77 16.29
N TRP A 311 -14.56 -31.25 15.44
CA TRP A 311 -14.77 -30.00 14.72
C TRP A 311 -15.93 -30.10 13.73
N GLN A 312 -16.85 -29.16 13.72
CA GLN A 312 -18.08 -29.20 12.91
C GLN A 312 -17.96 -28.31 11.67
N MET A 313 -18.78 -28.56 10.65
CA MET A 313 -18.95 -27.60 9.56
C MET A 313 -19.42 -26.26 10.14
N LEU A 314 -18.88 -25.17 9.62
CA LEU A 314 -19.34 -23.83 9.95
C LEU A 314 -20.85 -23.72 9.66
N ASP A 315 -21.63 -23.52 10.71
CA ASP A 315 -23.07 -23.24 10.63
C ASP A 315 -23.32 -21.82 11.13
N SER A 316 -23.69 -20.92 10.22
CA SER A 316 -24.00 -19.53 10.55
C SER A 316 -25.22 -19.37 11.46
N ASN A 317 -26.07 -20.39 11.56
CA ASN A 317 -27.27 -20.38 12.40
C ASN A 317 -27.05 -21.10 13.75
N ALA A 318 -25.85 -21.63 14.01
CA ALA A 318 -25.56 -22.26 15.29
C ALA A 318 -25.77 -21.25 16.44
N GLU A 319 -26.25 -21.75 17.58
CA GLU A 319 -26.47 -20.93 18.78
C GLU A 319 -25.22 -20.08 19.10
N GLY A 320 -25.30 -18.86 19.61
CA GLY A 320 -24.13 -18.07 20.00
C GLY A 320 -23.28 -17.47 18.85
N MET A 321 -23.57 -17.76 17.58
CA MET A 321 -22.86 -17.14 16.44
C MET A 321 -23.02 -15.60 16.40
N GLN A 322 -24.08 -15.05 17.01
CA GLN A 322 -24.29 -13.61 17.15
C GLN A 322 -23.36 -12.93 18.18
N ASP A 323 -22.75 -13.71 19.09
CA ASP A 323 -21.99 -13.19 20.24
C ASP A 323 -20.45 -13.25 20.00
N LEU A 324 -20.01 -13.64 18.80
CA LEU A 324 -18.59 -13.78 18.45
C LEU A 324 -17.83 -12.45 18.47
N GLY A 325 -18.52 -11.32 18.27
CA GLY A 325 -17.93 -9.99 18.02
C GLY A 325 -17.04 -9.88 16.79
N PHE A 326 -17.09 -10.87 15.90
CA PHE A 326 -16.55 -10.83 14.55
C PHE A 326 -17.65 -11.21 13.56
N THR A 327 -17.58 -10.68 12.33
CA THR A 327 -18.54 -11.03 11.28
C THR A 327 -17.90 -12.03 10.32
N ILE A 328 -18.55 -13.18 10.14
CA ILE A 328 -18.20 -14.15 9.10
C ILE A 328 -19.15 -13.90 7.90
N PRO A 329 -18.64 -13.68 6.68
CA PRO A 329 -19.48 -13.44 5.50
C PRO A 329 -20.49 -14.56 5.27
N LYS A 330 -21.74 -14.21 4.98
CA LYS A 330 -22.83 -15.17 4.71
C LYS A 330 -22.45 -16.08 3.54
N GLY A 331 -22.60 -17.40 3.74
CA GLY A 331 -22.22 -18.40 2.73
C GLY A 331 -20.74 -18.79 2.74
N SER A 332 -19.96 -18.36 3.75
CA SER A 332 -18.59 -18.87 3.94
C SER A 332 -18.60 -20.36 4.25
N ASN A 333 -17.73 -21.12 3.59
CA ASN A 333 -17.42 -22.50 3.97
C ASN A 333 -16.29 -22.48 5.01
N GLY A 334 -16.37 -23.34 6.02
CA GLY A 334 -15.39 -23.39 7.10
C GLY A 334 -15.64 -24.52 8.10
N LEU A 335 -14.80 -24.55 9.13
CA LEU A 335 -14.91 -25.42 10.29
C LEU A 335 -15.05 -24.56 11.56
N MET A 336 -15.82 -25.04 12.53
CA MET A 336 -15.97 -24.45 13.86
C MET A 336 -15.74 -25.49 14.96
N SER A 337 -15.13 -25.09 16.07
CA SER A 337 -14.86 -26.01 17.19
C SER A 337 -16.15 -26.55 17.82
N GLY A 338 -16.18 -27.84 18.16
CA GLY A 338 -17.39 -28.55 18.58
C GLY A 338 -17.72 -28.49 20.09
N ASN A 339 -16.86 -27.89 20.91
CA ASN A 339 -16.94 -27.87 22.37
C ASN A 339 -17.56 -26.59 22.95
N TYR A 340 -18.50 -25.98 22.22
CA TYR A 340 -19.23 -24.80 22.68
C TYR A 340 -19.95 -25.03 24.02
N ARG A 341 -19.81 -24.10 24.97
CA ARG A 341 -20.33 -24.16 26.36
C ARG A 341 -19.85 -25.34 27.20
N VAL A 342 -18.81 -26.06 26.79
CA VAL A 342 -18.25 -27.15 27.58
C VAL A 342 -16.93 -26.72 28.19
N ASP A 343 -16.94 -26.23 29.43
CA ASP A 343 -15.70 -25.91 30.15
C ASP A 343 -14.82 -27.15 30.36
N SER A 344 -13.51 -26.94 30.51
CA SER A 344 -12.53 -28.03 30.70
C SER A 344 -12.57 -29.09 29.59
N SER A 345 -12.61 -28.65 28.34
CA SER A 345 -12.76 -29.53 27.17
C SER A 345 -11.78 -29.16 26.05
N SER A 346 -11.64 -30.07 25.08
CA SER A 346 -10.89 -29.81 23.85
C SER A 346 -11.65 -30.32 22.62
N SER A 347 -11.50 -29.58 21.52
CA SER A 347 -11.96 -29.95 20.19
C SER A 347 -10.75 -30.09 19.28
N GLU A 348 -10.48 -31.29 18.77
CA GLU A 348 -9.32 -31.59 17.93
C GLU A 348 -9.72 -32.34 16.66
N THR A 349 -9.16 -31.93 15.52
CA THR A 349 -9.27 -32.64 14.25
C THR A 349 -7.95 -32.57 13.48
N VAL A 350 -7.58 -33.65 12.81
CA VAL A 350 -6.36 -33.76 11.99
C VAL A 350 -6.76 -33.97 10.54
N ILE A 351 -6.39 -33.03 9.68
CA ILE A 351 -6.59 -33.09 8.22
C ILE A 351 -5.27 -33.49 7.58
N ARG A 352 -5.19 -34.66 6.96
CA ARG A 352 -4.05 -35.08 6.12
C ARG A 352 -4.40 -34.87 4.67
N PHE A 353 -3.45 -34.40 3.88
CA PHE A 353 -3.65 -34.16 2.45
C PHE A 353 -2.32 -34.20 1.72
N LYS A 354 -2.39 -34.35 0.40
CA LYS A 354 -1.23 -34.34 -0.48
C LYS A 354 -1.18 -33.05 -1.28
N VAL A 355 0.01 -32.49 -1.42
CA VAL A 355 0.30 -31.28 -2.18
C VAL A 355 1.10 -31.66 -3.43
N SER A 356 0.65 -31.23 -4.60
CA SER A 356 1.24 -31.65 -5.89
C SER A 356 2.35 -30.73 -6.42
N LYS A 357 2.36 -29.47 -5.99
CA LYS A 357 3.34 -28.43 -6.32
C LYS A 357 3.49 -27.50 -5.12
N THR A 358 4.55 -26.69 -5.06
CA THR A 358 4.66 -25.69 -4.01
C THR A 358 3.46 -24.74 -4.04
N ILE A 359 2.76 -24.59 -2.92
CA ILE A 359 1.57 -23.73 -2.79
C ILE A 359 1.66 -22.82 -1.57
N LEU A 360 1.00 -21.67 -1.66
CA LEU A 360 0.62 -20.87 -0.51
C LEU A 360 -0.80 -21.25 -0.10
N LEU A 361 -0.98 -21.78 1.11
CA LEU A 361 -2.29 -22.05 1.69
C LEU A 361 -2.69 -20.87 2.58
N THR A 362 -3.85 -20.30 2.31
CA THR A 362 -4.39 -19.14 3.06
C THR A 362 -5.76 -19.46 3.64
N SER A 363 -6.05 -18.94 4.83
CA SER A 363 -7.36 -19.10 5.48
C SER A 363 -7.64 -17.93 6.41
N GLN A 364 -8.91 -17.71 6.75
CA GLN A 364 -9.29 -16.81 7.83
C GLN A 364 -9.52 -17.60 9.12
N VAL A 365 -8.97 -17.10 10.22
CA VAL A 365 -9.07 -17.74 11.53
C VAL A 365 -9.63 -16.78 12.57
N ILE A 366 -10.51 -17.31 13.42
CA ILE A 366 -11.13 -16.55 14.52
C ILE A 366 -10.99 -17.38 15.80
N ILE A 367 -10.68 -16.71 16.90
CA ILE A 367 -10.94 -17.16 18.27
C ILE A 367 -11.78 -16.08 18.95
N SER A 368 -12.90 -16.48 19.54
CA SER A 368 -13.86 -15.56 20.20
C SER A 368 -13.75 -15.55 21.73
N ALA A 369 -12.68 -16.10 22.31
CA ALA A 369 -12.50 -16.20 23.75
C ALA A 369 -12.23 -14.84 24.42
N GLU A 370 -12.92 -14.54 25.52
CA GLU A 370 -12.61 -13.36 26.34
C GLU A 370 -11.37 -13.60 27.23
N GLU A 371 -10.43 -12.64 27.26
CA GLU A 371 -9.23 -12.74 28.10
C GLU A 371 -9.54 -12.51 29.59
N ILE A 372 -9.18 -13.46 30.44
CA ILE A 372 -9.21 -13.30 31.90
C ILE A 372 -7.79 -13.51 32.43
N GLY A 373 -7.06 -12.41 32.65
CA GLY A 373 -5.86 -12.40 33.50
C GLY A 373 -4.58 -13.04 32.92
N GLY A 374 -3.99 -12.40 31.91
CA GLY A 374 -2.60 -12.65 31.49
C GLY A 374 -2.35 -13.94 30.68
N ASP A 375 -1.35 -13.87 29.80
CA ASP A 375 -1.11 -14.72 28.62
C ASP A 375 -0.93 -16.24 28.89
N GLU A 376 -0.85 -16.66 30.14
CA GLU A 376 -0.46 -18.02 30.54
C GLU A 376 -1.64 -18.97 30.81
N PHE A 377 -2.83 -18.48 31.20
CA PHE A 377 -3.96 -19.34 31.59
C PHE A 377 -5.26 -18.92 30.89
N GLY A 378 -5.77 -19.76 29.99
CA GLY A 378 -7.04 -19.48 29.28
C GLY A 378 -7.24 -20.31 28.02
N ASP A 379 -8.36 -20.04 27.34
CA ASP A 379 -8.73 -20.67 26.07
C ASP A 379 -7.66 -20.43 25.00
N ALA A 380 -7.38 -21.44 24.18
CA ALA A 380 -6.36 -21.36 23.14
C ALA A 380 -6.80 -22.07 21.86
N PHE A 381 -6.63 -21.39 20.73
CA PHE A 381 -6.74 -22.00 19.42
C PHE A 381 -5.34 -22.22 18.85
N SER A 382 -5.01 -23.47 18.53
CA SER A 382 -3.72 -23.85 17.97
C SER A 382 -3.90 -24.55 16.63
N ILE A 383 -3.05 -24.20 15.67
CA ILE A 383 -2.91 -24.90 14.39
C ILE A 383 -1.52 -25.51 14.37
N TYR A 384 -1.45 -26.80 14.11
CA TYR A 384 -0.20 -27.51 13.88
C TYR A 384 -0.11 -27.90 12.41
N LEU A 385 1.03 -27.67 11.80
CA LEU A 385 1.39 -28.18 10.48
C LEU A 385 2.45 -29.26 10.68
N ASP A 386 2.19 -30.48 10.19
CA ASP A 386 3.10 -31.63 10.31
C ASP A 386 3.56 -31.86 11.74
N ASP A 387 2.58 -31.83 12.65
CA ASP A 387 2.73 -31.92 14.11
C ASP A 387 3.60 -30.83 14.78
N LYS A 388 4.10 -29.86 14.02
CA LYS A 388 4.75 -28.65 14.55
C LYS A 388 3.72 -27.56 14.79
N LEU A 389 3.72 -26.96 15.97
CA LEU A 389 2.87 -25.80 16.25
C LEU A 389 3.22 -24.71 15.23
N ASN A 390 2.22 -24.17 14.53
CA ASN A 390 2.41 -23.17 13.46
C ASN A 390 1.68 -21.85 13.75
N LEU A 391 0.57 -21.92 14.47
CA LEU A 391 -0.17 -20.78 14.98
C LEU A 391 -0.72 -21.10 16.37
N LYS A 392 -0.60 -20.15 17.29
CA LYS A 392 -1.31 -20.17 18.58
C LYS A 392 -1.96 -18.81 18.80
N MET A 393 -3.26 -18.81 19.04
CA MET A 393 -4.05 -17.63 19.31
C MET A 393 -4.76 -17.77 20.65
N ARG A 394 -4.82 -16.65 21.38
CA ARG A 394 -5.58 -16.48 22.61
C ARG A 394 -6.35 -15.16 22.49
N GLY A 395 -7.36 -15.02 23.34
CA GLY A 395 -8.21 -13.84 23.36
C GLY A 395 -9.04 -13.68 22.10
N LYS A 396 -9.80 -12.60 22.06
CA LYS A 396 -10.74 -12.31 20.98
C LYS A 396 -9.99 -11.74 19.79
N LYS A 397 -9.68 -12.57 18.80
CA LYS A 397 -8.84 -12.18 17.65
C LYS A 397 -9.31 -12.84 16.35
N GLN A 398 -9.27 -12.04 15.28
CA GLN A 398 -9.45 -12.47 13.89
C GLN A 398 -8.19 -12.12 13.11
N THR A 399 -7.64 -13.09 12.36
CA THR A 399 -6.46 -12.87 11.52
C THR A 399 -6.49 -13.77 10.30
N GLU A 400 -5.68 -13.44 9.32
CA GLU A 400 -5.35 -14.33 8.23
C GLU A 400 -4.27 -15.33 8.67
N TYR A 401 -4.47 -16.60 8.31
CA TYR A 401 -3.51 -17.68 8.43
C TYR A 401 -2.90 -17.95 7.05
N LYS A 402 -1.57 -17.96 6.95
CA LYS A 402 -0.83 -18.24 5.71
C LYS A 402 0.28 -19.24 6.00
N VAL A 403 0.46 -20.22 5.11
CA VAL A 403 1.57 -21.16 5.21
C VAL A 403 2.00 -21.66 3.83
N LEU A 404 3.32 -21.84 3.65
CA LEU A 404 3.88 -22.44 2.46
C LEU A 404 3.95 -23.96 2.63
N LEU A 405 3.58 -24.68 1.58
CA LEU A 405 3.57 -26.14 1.58
C LEU A 405 4.35 -26.67 0.39
N SER A 406 5.25 -27.60 0.66
CA SER A 406 6.06 -28.28 -0.35
C SER A 406 5.27 -29.37 -1.06
N PRO A 407 5.70 -29.85 -2.24
CA PRO A 407 5.15 -31.06 -2.82
C PRO A 407 5.37 -32.26 -1.88
N GLY A 408 4.29 -32.96 -1.51
CA GLY A 408 4.38 -34.07 -0.56
C GLY A 408 3.13 -34.28 0.27
N GLU A 409 3.23 -35.16 1.27
CA GLU A 409 2.18 -35.38 2.27
C GLU A 409 2.31 -34.35 3.40
N HIS A 410 1.19 -33.75 3.76
CA HIS A 410 1.10 -32.77 4.84
C HIS A 410 -0.09 -33.09 5.76
N SER A 411 -0.03 -32.56 6.97
CA SER A 411 -1.11 -32.65 7.95
C SER A 411 -1.34 -31.33 8.66
N LEU A 412 -2.60 -30.90 8.73
CA LEU A 412 -3.07 -29.73 9.45
C LEU A 412 -3.92 -30.19 10.64
N LYS A 413 -3.45 -30.00 11.86
CA LYS A 413 -4.20 -30.31 13.09
C LYS A 413 -4.74 -29.03 13.70
N LEU A 414 -6.06 -28.96 13.86
CA LEU A 414 -6.76 -27.85 14.51
C LEU A 414 -7.12 -28.28 15.93
N LYS A 415 -6.73 -27.49 16.93
CA LYS A 415 -6.98 -27.78 18.35
C LYS A 415 -7.49 -26.55 19.06
N TYR A 416 -8.69 -26.63 19.64
CA TYR A 416 -9.23 -25.60 20.51
C TYR A 416 -9.38 -26.15 21.94
N GLU A 417 -8.76 -25.47 22.90
CA GLU A 417 -8.75 -25.85 24.32
C GLU A 417 -9.53 -24.80 25.13
N LYS A 418 -10.47 -25.25 25.96
CA LYS A 418 -11.32 -24.40 26.80
C LYS A 418 -11.03 -24.61 28.29
N GLY A 419 -10.81 -23.52 29.02
CA GLY A 419 -10.37 -23.49 30.42
C GLY A 419 -11.46 -23.78 31.48
N TYR A 420 -11.12 -23.58 32.76
CA TYR A 420 -11.94 -23.96 33.93
C TYR A 420 -13.04 -22.95 34.34
N SER A 421 -13.10 -21.75 33.75
CA SER A 421 -14.02 -20.69 34.19
C SER A 421 -14.33 -19.66 33.11
N SER A 422 -14.85 -20.09 31.96
CA SER A 422 -15.34 -19.14 30.96
C SER A 422 -16.73 -18.63 31.36
N TYR A 423 -16.88 -17.33 31.61
CA TYR A 423 -18.18 -16.74 31.89
C TYR A 423 -18.99 -16.65 30.58
N GLY A 424 -19.71 -17.73 30.23
CA GLY A 424 -20.97 -17.66 29.48
C GLY A 424 -21.00 -17.02 28.07
N ASN A 425 -19.88 -16.88 27.35
CA ASN A 425 -19.85 -16.30 26.00
C ASN A 425 -19.51 -17.33 24.91
N ALA A 426 -19.68 -16.93 23.63
CA ALA A 426 -19.58 -17.76 22.45
C ALA A 426 -18.17 -18.21 22.06
N ASP A 427 -17.35 -18.61 23.03
CA ASP A 427 -15.95 -18.96 22.82
C ASP A 427 -15.84 -20.20 21.93
N ARG A 428 -15.34 -19.97 20.72
CA ARG A 428 -15.11 -20.96 19.67
C ARG A 428 -13.90 -20.54 18.86
N ALA A 429 -13.34 -21.54 18.19
CA ALA A 429 -12.39 -21.32 17.12
C ALA A 429 -13.04 -21.61 15.77
N PHE A 430 -12.64 -20.84 14.76
CA PHE A 430 -13.10 -21.00 13.39
C PHE A 430 -11.91 -20.98 12.44
N LEU A 431 -12.02 -21.78 11.38
CA LEU A 431 -11.14 -21.74 10.21
C LEU A 431 -12.05 -21.75 8.97
N TYR A 432 -12.05 -20.67 8.19
CA TYR A 432 -12.97 -20.50 7.07
C TYR A 432 -12.30 -19.79 5.90
N ASN A 433 -12.92 -19.89 4.71
CA ASN A 433 -12.41 -19.25 3.49
C ASN A 433 -10.98 -19.73 3.13
N LEU A 434 -10.73 -21.03 3.29
CA LEU A 434 -9.49 -21.70 2.91
C LEU A 434 -9.29 -21.65 1.38
N LYS A 435 -8.11 -21.25 0.93
CA LYS A 435 -7.78 -21.03 -0.49
C LYS A 435 -6.32 -21.33 -0.80
N THR A 436 -6.08 -21.73 -2.05
CA THR A 436 -4.78 -21.71 -2.71
C THR A 436 -4.78 -20.57 -3.74
N PRO A 437 -4.18 -19.40 -3.43
CA PRO A 437 -4.23 -18.24 -4.32
C PRO A 437 -3.57 -18.53 -5.68
N VAL A 438 -4.20 -18.05 -6.76
CA VAL A 438 -3.67 -18.16 -8.13
C VAL A 438 -2.49 -17.22 -8.34
N THR A 439 -2.51 -16.06 -7.69
CA THR A 439 -1.44 -15.06 -7.68
C THR A 439 -0.88 -14.94 -6.27
N ILE A 440 0.42 -15.10 -6.14
CA ILE A 440 1.16 -14.98 -4.89
C ILE A 440 1.91 -13.65 -4.94
N ASP A 441 1.77 -12.87 -3.87
CA ASP A 441 2.51 -11.63 -3.64
C ASP A 441 2.65 -11.42 -2.13
N ASP A 442 3.60 -12.12 -1.54
CA ASP A 442 3.76 -12.23 -0.08
C ASP A 442 5.24 -12.15 0.32
N TYR A 443 5.55 -12.24 1.62
CA TYR A 443 6.92 -12.14 2.11
C TYR A 443 7.35 -13.37 2.89
N VAL A 444 8.63 -13.70 2.80
CA VAL A 444 9.26 -14.82 3.51
C VAL A 444 10.53 -14.39 4.22
N ALA A 445 10.87 -15.13 5.26
CA ALA A 445 12.18 -15.17 5.86
C ALA A 445 12.83 -16.50 5.48
N ASP A 446 13.98 -16.43 4.80
CA ASP A 446 14.71 -17.55 4.24
C ASP A 446 16.08 -17.70 4.92
N TYR A 447 16.39 -18.88 5.44
CA TYR A 447 17.53 -19.13 6.30
C TYR A 447 18.67 -19.87 5.58
N GLU A 448 19.87 -19.29 5.62
CA GLU A 448 21.08 -19.90 5.10
C GLU A 448 21.93 -20.44 6.26
N SER A 449 21.94 -21.77 6.41
CA SER A 449 22.64 -22.46 7.50
C SER A 449 24.17 -22.38 7.40
N SER A 450 24.75 -22.15 6.21
CA SER A 450 26.22 -22.08 6.04
C SER A 450 26.84 -20.86 6.72
N ASN A 451 26.05 -19.81 6.99
CA ASN A 451 26.51 -18.57 7.61
C ASN A 451 25.55 -18.02 8.69
N ASN A 452 24.53 -18.80 9.08
CA ASN A 452 23.48 -18.44 10.03
C ASN A 452 22.80 -17.09 9.71
N THR A 453 22.43 -16.89 8.44
CA THR A 453 21.80 -15.66 7.97
C THR A 453 20.32 -15.86 7.69
N LEU A 454 19.48 -14.97 8.19
CA LEU A 454 18.06 -14.91 7.85
C LEU A 454 17.79 -13.75 6.87
N THR A 455 17.22 -14.06 5.71
CA THR A 455 16.93 -13.09 4.65
C THR A 455 15.44 -12.86 4.49
N PHE A 456 15.00 -11.62 4.72
CA PHE A 456 13.63 -11.17 4.48
C PHE A 456 13.46 -10.72 3.03
N LYS A 457 12.55 -11.34 2.27
CA LYS A 457 12.34 -11.05 0.84
C LYS A 457 10.89 -11.28 0.41
N LYS A 458 10.52 -10.72 -0.75
CA LYS A 458 9.22 -10.96 -1.37
C LYS A 458 9.22 -12.24 -2.20
N ILE A 459 8.12 -12.98 -2.13
CA ILE A 459 7.81 -14.11 -3.00
C ILE A 459 6.63 -13.75 -3.92
N THR A 460 6.71 -14.26 -5.14
CA THR A 460 5.71 -14.10 -6.18
C THR A 460 5.41 -15.44 -6.82
N SER A 461 4.33 -15.51 -7.61
CA SER A 461 4.02 -16.70 -8.41
C SER A 461 5.18 -17.16 -9.31
N ASN A 462 6.08 -16.25 -9.71
CA ASN A 462 7.18 -16.54 -10.62
C ASN A 462 8.42 -17.15 -9.94
N ASN A 463 8.57 -16.99 -8.63
CA ASN A 463 9.78 -17.42 -7.92
C ASN A 463 9.54 -18.42 -6.78
N ILE A 464 8.27 -18.69 -6.42
CA ILE A 464 7.94 -19.60 -5.32
C ILE A 464 8.47 -21.03 -5.52
N GLU A 465 8.55 -21.52 -6.76
CA GLU A 465 9.05 -22.86 -7.07
C GLU A 465 10.57 -23.01 -6.85
N SER A 466 11.31 -21.90 -6.82
CA SER A 466 12.77 -21.89 -6.57
C SER A 466 13.15 -21.84 -5.09
N LEU A 467 12.15 -21.69 -4.20
CA LEU A 467 12.36 -21.53 -2.77
C LEU A 467 12.54 -22.88 -2.08
N ASP A 468 13.61 -23.03 -1.29
CA ASP A 468 13.76 -24.20 -0.41
C ASP A 468 12.89 -24.02 0.84
N LEU A 469 11.74 -24.68 0.85
CA LEU A 469 10.77 -24.57 1.94
C LEU A 469 11.22 -25.21 3.25
N ASN A 470 12.31 -25.98 3.28
CA ASN A 470 12.87 -26.43 4.56
C ASN A 470 13.53 -25.30 5.34
N HIS A 471 13.85 -24.20 4.65
CA HIS A 471 14.58 -23.05 5.20
C HIS A 471 13.79 -21.74 5.14
N ALA A 472 12.55 -21.75 4.62
CA ALA A 472 11.76 -20.55 4.42
C ALA A 472 10.40 -20.58 5.12
N VAL A 473 10.03 -19.46 5.75
CA VAL A 473 8.76 -19.28 6.47
C VAL A 473 8.11 -17.97 6.07
N ILE A 474 6.78 -17.96 5.94
CA ILE A 474 6.00 -16.74 5.67
C ILE A 474 6.15 -15.73 6.81
N VAL A 475 6.34 -14.47 6.43
CA VAL A 475 6.34 -13.31 7.33
C VAL A 475 4.92 -12.75 7.38
N TYR A 476 4.41 -12.49 8.58
CA TYR A 476 3.14 -11.78 8.79
C TYR A 476 3.22 -10.86 10.01
N ASN A 477 2.23 -9.98 10.14
CA ASN A 477 2.21 -8.96 11.19
C ASN A 477 2.23 -9.56 12.61
N ASN A 478 3.14 -9.06 13.44
CA ASN A 478 3.42 -9.50 14.82
C ASN A 478 4.17 -10.83 14.97
N ARG A 479 4.76 -11.37 13.89
CA ARG A 479 5.69 -12.49 14.01
C ARG A 479 7.09 -11.96 14.31
N THR A 480 7.69 -12.40 15.42
CA THR A 480 9.08 -12.06 15.78
C THR A 480 10.07 -12.95 15.00
N VAL A 481 11.35 -12.57 14.98
CA VAL A 481 12.40 -13.45 14.45
C VAL A 481 12.55 -14.72 15.30
N GLY A 482 12.36 -14.64 16.62
CA GLY A 482 12.34 -15.82 17.49
C GLY A 482 11.25 -16.82 17.08
N ASP A 483 10.05 -16.32 16.77
CA ASP A 483 8.97 -17.15 16.22
C ASP A 483 9.39 -17.80 14.89
N ILE A 484 10.01 -17.04 13.98
CA ILE A 484 10.50 -17.57 12.70
C ILE A 484 11.52 -18.70 12.92
N CYS A 485 12.49 -18.51 13.82
CA CYS A 485 13.48 -19.51 14.17
C CYS A 485 12.82 -20.79 14.72
N TYR A 486 11.85 -20.63 15.61
CA TYR A 486 11.07 -21.76 16.15
C TYR A 486 10.40 -22.59 15.04
N PHE A 487 9.77 -21.94 14.04
CA PHE A 487 9.12 -22.67 12.95
C PHE A 487 10.11 -23.35 11.99
N LEU A 488 11.27 -22.75 11.79
CA LEU A 488 12.37 -23.34 11.02
C LEU A 488 13.11 -24.44 11.80
N GLY A 489 12.86 -24.58 13.11
CA GLY A 489 13.56 -25.53 13.97
C GLY A 489 15.01 -25.11 14.26
N ILE A 490 15.26 -23.80 14.30
CA ILE A 490 16.56 -23.18 14.54
C ILE A 490 16.57 -22.59 15.95
N ASP A 491 17.70 -22.67 16.64
CA ASP A 491 17.93 -21.93 17.88
C ASP A 491 18.14 -20.44 17.55
N ASP A 492 17.34 -19.54 18.12
CA ASP A 492 17.41 -18.11 17.81
C ASP A 492 18.75 -17.47 18.23
N SER A 493 19.49 -18.11 19.14
CA SER A 493 20.86 -17.73 19.50
C SER A 493 21.89 -18.05 18.41
N ASP A 494 21.58 -18.92 17.45
CA ASP A 494 22.46 -19.24 16.33
C ASP A 494 22.46 -18.15 15.26
N ILE A 495 21.42 -17.31 15.18
CA ILE A 495 21.29 -16.25 14.16
C ILE A 495 22.38 -15.20 14.35
N LYS A 496 23.29 -15.09 13.37
CA LYS A 496 24.40 -14.11 13.38
C LYS A 496 24.15 -12.90 12.50
N SER A 497 23.38 -13.07 11.44
CA SER A 497 23.09 -12.00 10.48
C SER A 497 21.64 -12.00 10.04
N VAL A 498 21.07 -10.81 9.88
CA VAL A 498 19.78 -10.60 9.22
C VAL A 498 20.00 -9.73 7.99
N VAL A 499 19.32 -10.06 6.88
CA VAL A 499 19.38 -9.31 5.62
C VAL A 499 17.97 -8.97 5.18
N PHE A 500 17.74 -7.73 4.75
CA PHE A 500 16.52 -7.35 4.05
C PHE A 500 16.80 -7.19 2.56
N ASP A 501 16.14 -7.99 1.73
CA ASP A 501 16.19 -7.82 0.29
C ASP A 501 15.41 -6.57 -0.14
N LYS A 502 15.81 -5.94 -1.24
CA LYS A 502 15.15 -4.73 -1.78
C LYS A 502 13.65 -4.94 -2.00
N SER A 503 13.23 -6.15 -2.37
CA SER A 503 11.82 -6.48 -2.59
C SER A 503 10.97 -6.42 -1.31
N PHE A 504 11.57 -6.37 -0.13
CA PHE A 504 10.87 -6.28 1.15
C PHE A 504 10.38 -4.86 1.48
N ASN A 505 10.79 -3.83 0.72
CA ASN A 505 10.47 -2.42 1.01
C ASN A 505 8.97 -2.08 1.00
N THR A 506 8.13 -2.93 0.40
CA THR A 506 6.67 -2.79 0.39
C THR A 506 5.98 -3.47 1.57
N TYR A 507 6.71 -4.18 2.43
CA TYR A 507 6.16 -4.75 3.67
C TYR A 507 5.93 -3.61 4.67
N ALA A 508 4.66 -3.32 4.98
CA ALA A 508 4.26 -2.19 5.82
C ALA A 508 3.62 -2.67 7.15
N PRO A 509 4.43 -3.06 8.15
CA PRO A 509 3.92 -3.49 9.45
C PRO A 509 3.35 -2.32 10.25
N THR A 510 2.35 -2.59 11.09
CA THR A 510 1.79 -1.62 12.05
C THR A 510 2.47 -1.67 13.42
N SER A 511 3.26 -2.72 13.67
CA SER A 511 4.03 -2.92 14.90
C SER A 511 5.30 -3.70 14.60
N LEU A 512 6.40 -3.32 15.27
CA LEU A 512 7.68 -4.02 15.30
C LEU A 512 8.05 -4.42 16.73
N LYS A 513 7.03 -4.56 17.60
CA LYS A 513 7.22 -5.02 18.97
C LYS A 513 7.96 -6.35 18.98
N SER A 514 9.02 -6.42 19.78
CA SER A 514 9.84 -7.64 19.99
C SER A 514 10.45 -8.23 18.71
N PHE A 515 10.53 -7.50 17.59
CA PHE A 515 10.85 -8.11 16.30
C PHE A 515 12.18 -8.88 16.30
N PHE A 516 13.24 -8.34 16.89
CA PHE A 516 14.55 -9.01 17.09
C PHE A 516 14.82 -9.37 18.56
N GLU A 517 13.76 -9.55 19.37
CA GLU A 517 13.89 -9.90 20.79
C GLU A 517 14.71 -11.19 20.97
N PHE A 518 15.64 -11.20 21.94
CA PHE A 518 16.45 -12.36 22.33
C PHE A 518 17.40 -12.94 21.27
N LEU A 519 17.68 -12.25 20.15
CA LEU A 519 18.71 -12.70 19.20
C LEU A 519 20.13 -12.47 19.75
N THR A 520 20.52 -13.27 20.73
CA THR A 520 21.73 -13.08 21.53
C THR A 520 23.02 -13.21 20.72
N GLY A 521 22.99 -13.97 19.63
CA GLY A 521 24.09 -14.16 18.67
C GLY A 521 24.12 -13.15 17.52
N LEU A 522 23.14 -12.24 17.41
CA LEU A 522 23.02 -11.32 16.28
C LEU A 522 24.16 -10.29 16.26
N GLU A 523 25.02 -10.37 15.26
CA GLU A 523 26.18 -9.49 15.09
C GLU A 523 25.90 -8.35 14.11
N THR A 524 25.14 -8.62 13.04
CA THR A 524 24.92 -7.66 11.93
C THR A 524 23.50 -7.71 11.38
N ILE A 525 22.98 -6.55 10.99
CA ILE A 525 21.76 -6.42 10.19
C ILE A 525 22.12 -5.63 8.92
N LYS A 526 21.91 -6.23 7.75
CA LYS A 526 22.23 -5.62 6.46
C LYS A 526 20.98 -5.13 5.77
N ASP A 527 21.11 -4.00 5.09
CA ASP A 527 20.06 -3.40 4.25
C ASP A 527 18.75 -3.10 5.00
N LEU A 528 18.87 -2.78 6.30
CA LEU A 528 17.73 -2.45 7.18
C LEU A 528 16.87 -1.29 6.65
N LYS A 529 17.41 -0.47 5.74
CA LYS A 529 16.67 0.55 4.95
C LYS A 529 15.45 0.02 4.17
N TYR A 530 15.38 -1.29 3.91
CA TYR A 530 14.22 -1.91 3.25
C TYR A 530 13.15 -2.41 4.24
N LEU A 531 13.33 -2.22 5.55
CA LEU A 531 12.26 -2.38 6.53
C LEU A 531 11.47 -1.08 6.64
N ASN A 532 10.24 -1.05 6.10
CA ASN A 532 9.39 0.14 6.19
C ASN A 532 8.83 0.31 7.60
N THR A 533 9.03 1.48 8.22
CA THR A 533 8.53 1.81 9.56
C THR A 533 7.46 2.92 9.58
N GLU A 534 6.99 3.39 8.43
CA GLU A 534 6.10 4.56 8.30
C GLU A 534 4.80 4.42 9.11
N ASN A 535 4.22 3.21 9.14
CA ASN A 535 2.95 2.92 9.82
C ASN A 535 3.13 2.31 11.22
N VAL A 536 4.36 2.19 11.71
CA VAL A 536 4.65 1.50 12.98
C VAL A 536 4.26 2.37 14.17
N THR A 537 3.44 1.84 15.07
CA THR A 537 2.99 2.54 16.28
C THR A 537 3.64 2.03 17.57
N ASP A 538 4.22 0.82 17.55
CA ASP A 538 4.87 0.18 18.69
C ASP A 538 6.20 -0.47 18.24
N MET A 539 7.31 0.01 18.81
CA MET A 539 8.69 -0.49 18.64
C MET A 539 9.26 -1.05 19.96
N SER A 540 8.41 -1.35 20.94
CA SER A 540 8.85 -1.85 22.23
C SER A 540 9.61 -3.16 22.09
N ARG A 541 10.73 -3.28 22.82
CA ARG A 541 11.62 -4.46 22.83
C ARG A 541 12.17 -4.89 21.46
N MET A 542 12.13 -4.02 20.45
CA MET A 542 12.51 -4.39 19.08
C MET A 542 13.90 -5.04 18.97
N PHE A 543 14.90 -4.58 19.74
CA PHE A 543 16.26 -5.14 19.80
C PHE A 543 16.63 -5.65 21.20
N TRP A 544 15.64 -6.00 22.01
CA TRP A 544 15.87 -6.38 23.41
C TRP A 544 16.76 -7.63 23.50
N ALA A 545 17.81 -7.56 24.31
CA ALA A 545 18.79 -8.62 24.53
C ALA A 545 19.61 -9.06 23.29
N CYS A 546 19.76 -8.22 22.28
CA CYS A 546 20.72 -8.40 21.18
C CYS A 546 22.18 -8.18 21.67
N TYR A 547 22.71 -9.09 22.49
CA TYR A 547 23.99 -8.91 23.19
C TYR A 547 25.21 -8.78 22.27
N ALA A 548 25.20 -9.41 21.10
CA ALA A 548 26.33 -9.46 20.17
C ALA A 548 26.40 -8.24 19.24
N LEU A 549 25.34 -7.43 19.15
CA LEU A 549 25.20 -6.34 18.20
C LEU A 549 26.14 -5.18 18.52
N THR A 550 26.97 -4.79 17.55
CA THR A 550 28.02 -3.76 17.73
C THR A 550 27.67 -2.42 17.09
N SER A 551 26.84 -2.43 16.05
CA SER A 551 26.37 -1.26 15.33
C SER A 551 24.97 -1.48 14.76
N LEU A 552 24.25 -0.39 14.53
CA LEU A 552 22.92 -0.35 13.94
C LEU A 552 22.82 0.89 13.04
N ASP A 553 22.36 0.70 11.81
CA ASP A 553 21.99 1.80 10.92
C ASP A 553 20.47 2.01 11.00
N LEU A 554 20.06 3.09 11.66
CA LEU A 554 18.67 3.48 11.85
C LEU A 554 18.25 4.67 10.98
N SER A 555 19.06 5.05 9.99
CA SER A 555 18.86 6.25 9.16
C SER A 555 17.55 6.26 8.36
N ASN A 556 16.87 5.12 8.20
CA ASN A 556 15.61 5.03 7.45
C ASN A 556 14.37 4.88 8.37
N PHE A 557 14.55 4.92 9.70
CA PHE A 557 13.44 4.78 10.63
C PHE A 557 12.62 6.07 10.69
N ASN A 558 11.38 5.99 10.25
CA ASN A 558 10.35 6.97 10.55
C ASN A 558 9.64 6.60 11.86
N THR A 559 9.77 7.45 12.89
CA THR A 559 9.14 7.22 14.20
C THR A 559 7.98 8.16 14.51
N THR A 560 7.46 8.89 13.51
CA THR A 560 6.42 9.92 13.68
C THR A 560 5.14 9.36 14.31
N ASN A 561 4.76 8.14 13.95
CA ASN A 561 3.55 7.47 14.45
C ASN A 561 3.80 6.61 15.70
N VAL A 562 5.05 6.50 16.16
CA VAL A 562 5.42 5.62 17.27
C VAL A 562 4.97 6.22 18.60
N THR A 563 4.24 5.42 19.38
CA THR A 563 3.73 5.80 20.71
C THR A 563 4.45 5.06 21.85
N ASN A 564 5.10 3.93 21.55
CA ASN A 564 5.75 3.05 22.51
C ASN A 564 7.14 2.62 22.01
N MET A 565 8.18 3.00 22.77
CA MET A 565 9.60 2.65 22.57
C MET A 565 10.19 1.93 23.80
N ARG A 566 9.33 1.38 24.66
CA ARG A 566 9.75 0.70 25.89
C ARG A 566 10.80 -0.37 25.59
N GLU A 567 11.92 -0.32 26.30
CA GLU A 567 12.96 -1.36 26.29
C GLU A 567 13.55 -1.65 24.88
N MET A 568 13.43 -0.72 23.92
CA MET A 568 13.79 -0.95 22.51
C MET A 568 15.21 -1.49 22.30
N PHE A 569 16.21 -0.97 23.03
CA PHE A 569 17.61 -1.40 22.97
C PHE A 569 18.10 -2.04 24.28
N TYR A 570 17.20 -2.41 25.17
CA TYR A 570 17.56 -2.95 26.48
C TYR A 570 18.54 -4.12 26.33
N ASN A 571 19.62 -4.11 27.11
CA ASN A 571 20.66 -5.13 27.13
C ASN A 571 21.46 -5.29 25.81
N CYS A 572 21.48 -4.29 24.92
CA CYS A 572 22.41 -4.27 23.78
C CYS A 572 23.85 -3.95 24.23
N LYS A 573 24.48 -4.89 24.95
CA LYS A 573 25.71 -4.67 25.73
C LYS A 573 26.95 -4.30 24.92
N LYS A 574 26.98 -4.58 23.62
CA LYS A 574 28.10 -4.30 22.72
C LYS A 574 27.89 -3.08 21.82
N LEU A 575 26.71 -2.45 21.83
CA LEU A 575 26.51 -1.19 21.10
C LEU A 575 27.37 -0.10 21.74
N THR A 576 28.27 0.47 20.95
CA THR A 576 29.22 1.51 21.40
C THR A 576 28.75 2.93 21.06
N SER A 577 27.96 3.04 20.00
CA SER A 577 27.32 4.26 19.52
C SER A 577 25.94 3.92 18.94
N LEU A 578 25.05 4.91 18.94
CA LEU A 578 23.75 4.80 18.31
C LEU A 578 23.38 6.16 17.70
N ASP A 579 23.10 6.19 16.41
CA ASP A 579 22.57 7.38 15.74
C ASP A 579 21.03 7.33 15.81
N LEU A 580 20.46 8.30 16.51
CA LEU A 580 19.01 8.46 16.71
C LEU A 580 18.50 9.73 16.04
N SER A 581 19.26 10.28 15.10
CA SER A 581 19.02 11.64 14.62
C SER A 581 17.77 11.80 13.75
N ASN A 582 17.19 10.69 13.27
CA ASN A 582 15.92 10.64 12.53
C ASN A 582 14.72 10.26 13.43
N PHE A 583 14.95 10.07 14.73
CA PHE A 583 13.87 9.78 15.68
C PHE A 583 13.18 11.08 16.09
N THR A 584 11.86 11.09 15.92
CA THR A 584 10.96 12.00 16.63
C THR A 584 10.23 11.24 17.74
N THR A 585 10.01 11.92 18.87
CA THR A 585 9.29 11.36 20.03
C THR A 585 8.01 12.12 20.35
N THR A 586 7.49 12.93 19.41
CA THR A 586 6.33 13.81 19.64
C THR A 586 5.08 13.10 20.14
N ASN A 587 4.89 11.85 19.71
CA ASN A 587 3.74 11.00 20.09
C ASN A 587 4.10 9.90 21.11
N VAL A 588 5.38 9.80 21.52
CA VAL A 588 5.85 8.72 22.39
C VAL A 588 5.40 8.99 23.84
N THR A 589 4.64 8.04 24.40
CA THR A 589 4.16 8.08 25.79
C THR A 589 4.97 7.17 26.70
N ASN A 590 5.67 6.17 26.15
CA ASN A 590 6.47 5.21 26.90
C ASN A 590 7.85 4.99 26.27
N MET A 591 8.90 5.31 27.01
CA MET A 591 10.31 5.05 26.68
C MET A 591 11.07 4.45 27.87
N GLY A 592 10.34 3.81 28.79
CA GLY A 592 10.93 3.14 29.95
C GLY A 592 11.94 2.09 29.51
N GLY A 593 13.12 2.09 30.14
CA GLY A 593 14.18 1.13 29.87
C GLY A 593 14.78 1.16 28.46
N MET A 594 14.52 2.18 27.63
CA MET A 594 14.89 2.22 26.21
C MET A 594 16.36 1.84 25.94
N PHE A 595 17.29 2.30 26.78
CA PHE A 595 18.73 2.03 26.68
C PHE A 595 19.28 1.22 27.86
N SER A 596 18.43 0.74 28.76
CA SER A 596 18.88 0.09 30.00
C SER A 596 19.86 -1.06 29.71
N SER A 597 20.96 -1.10 30.45
CA SER A 597 22.04 -2.08 30.35
C SER A 597 22.77 -2.09 29.01
N CYS A 598 22.70 -1.01 28.23
CA CYS A 598 23.62 -0.74 27.11
C CYS A 598 25.00 -0.30 27.66
N SER A 599 25.70 -1.22 28.32
CA SER A 599 26.90 -0.93 29.11
C SER A 599 28.12 -0.44 28.31
N ALA A 600 28.08 -0.50 26.97
CA ALA A 600 29.16 -0.03 26.10
C ALA A 600 28.90 1.33 25.45
N LEU A 601 27.68 1.89 25.57
CA LEU A 601 27.38 3.23 25.03
C LEU A 601 28.14 4.30 25.81
N THR A 602 28.91 5.12 25.10
CA THR A 602 29.77 6.16 25.72
C THR A 602 29.15 7.55 25.66
N SER A 603 28.34 7.81 24.64
CA SER A 603 27.55 9.03 24.48
C SER A 603 26.24 8.75 23.74
N LEU A 604 25.22 9.59 23.99
CA LEU A 604 23.96 9.58 23.25
C LEU A 604 23.57 11.02 22.91
N ASP A 605 23.06 11.23 21.70
CA ASP A 605 22.45 12.49 21.29
C ASP A 605 20.93 12.36 21.21
N LEU A 606 20.25 13.04 22.13
CA LEU A 606 18.80 13.08 22.28
C LEU A 606 18.26 14.50 22.02
N SER A 607 19.04 15.36 21.36
CA SER A 607 18.66 16.75 21.07
C SER A 607 17.36 16.89 20.26
N ASN A 608 17.01 15.86 19.49
CA ASN A 608 15.78 15.78 18.69
C ASN A 608 14.57 15.24 19.46
N PHE A 609 14.75 14.77 20.69
CA PHE A 609 13.66 14.19 21.46
C PHE A 609 12.76 15.29 22.02
N TYR A 610 11.47 15.21 21.66
CA TYR A 610 10.40 16.03 22.22
C TYR A 610 9.58 15.19 23.20
N THR A 611 9.74 15.42 24.50
CA THR A 611 9.23 14.50 25.54
C THR A 611 8.03 15.04 26.32
N LYS A 612 7.32 16.04 25.78
CA LYS A 612 6.22 16.74 26.47
C LYS A 612 5.05 15.85 26.92
N VAL A 613 4.85 14.71 26.25
CA VAL A 613 3.72 13.78 26.53
C VAL A 613 4.17 12.43 27.12
N VAL A 614 5.45 12.31 27.51
CA VAL A 614 6.01 11.04 28.03
C VAL A 614 5.52 10.78 29.45
N TRP A 615 4.89 9.62 29.66
CA TRP A 615 4.35 9.18 30.94
C TRP A 615 5.29 8.21 31.68
N TRP A 616 5.91 7.27 30.94
CA TRP A 616 6.85 6.26 31.44
C TRP A 616 8.27 6.48 30.89
N MET A 617 9.23 6.73 31.78
CA MET A 617 10.66 6.91 31.51
C MET A 617 11.53 6.15 32.54
N ASP A 618 10.93 5.29 33.37
CA ASP A 618 11.67 4.55 34.39
C ASP A 618 12.79 3.71 33.77
N ASN A 619 13.93 3.63 34.46
CA ASN A 619 15.10 2.86 34.06
C ASN A 619 15.70 3.19 32.67
N MET A 620 15.37 4.32 32.03
CA MET A 620 15.76 4.63 30.64
C MET A 620 17.25 4.39 30.33
N PHE A 621 18.17 4.78 31.23
CA PHE A 621 19.62 4.58 31.10
C PHE A 621 20.19 3.66 32.19
N ASN A 622 19.35 2.93 32.92
CA ASN A 622 19.79 2.09 34.05
C ASN A 622 20.92 1.14 33.62
N GLY A 623 22.07 1.14 34.30
CA GLY A 623 23.20 0.26 33.97
C GLY A 623 24.01 0.65 32.74
N CYS A 624 23.81 1.84 32.14
CA CYS A 624 24.68 2.39 31.09
C CYS A 624 26.00 2.89 31.70
N SER A 625 26.82 1.98 32.22
CA SER A 625 28.00 2.32 33.03
C SER A 625 29.12 3.03 32.26
N ALA A 626 29.20 2.88 30.93
CA ALA A 626 30.17 3.59 30.08
C ALA A 626 29.73 5.00 29.66
N LEU A 627 28.47 5.40 29.92
CA LEU A 627 27.91 6.65 29.44
C LEU A 627 28.55 7.84 30.16
N THR A 628 29.19 8.71 29.39
CA THR A 628 29.89 9.90 29.90
C THR A 628 29.15 11.20 29.59
N THR A 629 28.36 11.21 28.52
CA THR A 629 27.65 12.42 28.04
C THR A 629 26.33 12.04 27.39
N ILE A 630 25.28 12.81 27.71
CA ILE A 630 23.98 12.72 27.05
C ILE A 630 23.65 14.13 26.55
N TYR A 631 23.59 14.31 25.24
CA TYR A 631 23.22 15.59 24.65
C TYR A 631 21.71 15.73 24.58
N ALA A 632 21.18 16.91 24.90
CA ALA A 632 19.76 17.22 24.78
C ALA A 632 19.55 18.71 24.52
N SER A 633 18.40 19.06 23.93
CA SER A 633 17.96 20.45 23.77
C SER A 633 16.91 20.79 24.83
N ASP A 634 16.41 22.03 24.80
CA ASP A 634 15.28 22.48 25.63
C ASP A 634 13.95 21.76 25.31
N LYS A 635 13.89 21.01 24.22
CA LYS A 635 12.75 20.17 23.82
C LYS A 635 12.57 18.93 24.71
N PHE A 636 13.64 18.49 25.39
CA PHE A 636 13.57 17.38 26.34
C PHE A 636 13.09 17.89 27.70
N VAL A 637 11.79 17.74 27.95
CA VAL A 637 11.11 18.15 29.19
C VAL A 637 10.54 16.96 29.95
N THR A 638 10.44 17.05 31.28
CA THR A 638 9.97 15.93 32.12
C THR A 638 8.70 16.26 32.92
N ASP A 639 8.00 17.35 32.58
CA ASP A 639 6.86 17.86 33.34
C ASP A 639 5.66 16.90 33.40
N TYR A 640 5.57 15.96 32.44
CA TYR A 640 4.47 14.99 32.33
C TYR A 640 4.85 13.56 32.79
N VAL A 641 6.07 13.36 33.32
CA VAL A 641 6.57 12.04 33.70
C VAL A 641 5.97 11.59 35.04
N HIS A 642 5.19 10.50 35.03
CA HIS A 642 4.60 9.89 36.22
C HIS A 642 5.41 8.71 36.76
N TYR A 643 6.08 7.95 35.87
CA TYR A 643 6.91 6.82 36.23
C TYR A 643 8.32 7.02 35.70
N GLY A 644 9.21 7.55 36.55
CA GLY A 644 10.58 7.89 36.19
C GLY A 644 11.60 7.51 37.28
N GLY A 645 11.42 6.35 37.90
CA GLY A 645 12.38 5.83 38.90
C GLY A 645 13.63 5.24 38.24
N ASN A 646 14.79 5.38 38.90
CA ASN A 646 16.06 4.74 38.51
C ASN A 646 16.55 5.02 37.06
N VAL A 647 16.13 6.13 36.44
CA VAL A 647 16.54 6.58 35.11
C VAL A 647 18.05 6.48 34.90
N PHE A 648 18.84 6.96 35.85
CA PHE A 648 20.32 7.01 35.76
C PHE A 648 21.03 6.00 36.65
N LYS A 649 20.31 5.08 37.30
CA LYS A 649 20.92 4.15 38.26
C LYS A 649 22.04 3.33 37.59
N GLY A 650 23.26 3.41 38.11
CA GLY A 650 24.41 2.68 37.54
C GLY A 650 25.13 3.39 36.38
N CYS A 651 24.74 4.63 36.03
CA CYS A 651 25.47 5.47 35.06
C CYS A 651 26.69 6.15 35.72
N THR A 652 27.61 5.35 36.24
CA THR A 652 28.68 5.84 37.15
C THR A 652 29.69 6.78 36.52
N ASN A 653 29.76 6.84 35.19
CA ASN A 653 30.69 7.69 34.45
C ASN A 653 30.09 9.04 34.01
N LEU A 654 28.81 9.30 34.27
CA LEU A 654 28.21 10.61 34.03
C LEU A 654 28.84 11.65 34.96
N LYS A 655 29.14 12.83 34.40
CA LYS A 655 29.71 13.93 35.16
C LYS A 655 28.76 14.33 36.29
N GLY A 656 29.25 14.26 37.53
CA GLY A 656 28.47 14.60 38.72
C GLY A 656 27.52 13.51 39.20
N TYR A 657 27.65 12.27 38.72
CA TYR A 657 26.81 11.15 39.13
C TYR A 657 26.76 10.96 40.66
N ASP A 658 25.55 10.82 41.19
CA ASP A 658 25.27 10.51 42.59
C ASP A 658 24.15 9.47 42.70
N LEU A 659 24.32 8.48 43.59
CA LEU A 659 23.37 7.37 43.75
C LEU A 659 22.00 7.80 44.29
N SER A 660 21.91 8.97 44.92
CA SER A 660 20.65 9.61 45.35
C SER A 660 19.96 10.40 44.23
N LYS A 661 20.69 10.76 43.18
CA LYS A 661 20.21 11.55 42.05
C LYS A 661 19.96 10.67 40.83
N THR A 662 19.06 9.69 40.93
CA THR A 662 18.87 8.66 39.89
C THR A 662 17.51 8.67 39.18
N ASN A 663 16.57 9.51 39.61
CA ASN A 663 15.23 9.59 39.01
C ASN A 663 15.20 10.58 37.83
N TYR A 664 14.03 10.70 37.20
CA TYR A 664 13.81 11.53 36.02
C TYR A 664 14.02 13.03 36.23
N THR A 665 13.97 13.56 37.46
CA THR A 665 14.13 15.01 37.67
C THR A 665 15.54 15.50 37.33
N TYR A 666 16.49 14.58 37.17
CA TYR A 666 17.87 14.86 36.75
C TYR A 666 18.08 14.72 35.22
N ALA A 667 17.04 14.38 34.46
CA ALA A 667 17.05 14.35 32.99
C ALA A 667 16.73 15.74 32.43
N ASN A 668 17.63 16.70 32.66
CA ASN A 668 17.50 18.08 32.20
C ASN A 668 18.88 18.71 31.95
N CYS A 669 18.91 19.81 31.19
CA CYS A 669 20.13 20.56 30.85
C CYS A 669 20.48 21.68 31.86
N GLY A 670 19.81 21.72 33.02
CA GLY A 670 20.08 22.68 34.09
C GLY A 670 21.32 22.31 34.90
N THR A 671 21.71 23.17 35.84
CA THR A 671 22.95 23.02 36.64
C THR A 671 23.01 21.75 37.50
N GLU A 672 21.86 21.16 37.81
CA GLU A 672 21.73 19.95 38.63
C GLU A 672 21.44 18.69 37.81
N GLY A 673 21.17 18.80 36.51
CA GLY A 673 20.85 17.68 35.63
C GLY A 673 22.09 17.03 34.99
N TYR A 674 21.91 15.84 34.41
CA TYR A 674 22.98 15.10 33.73
C TYR A 674 23.10 15.39 32.24
N PHE A 675 22.15 16.11 31.64
CA PHE A 675 22.18 16.36 30.20
C PHE A 675 23.08 17.54 29.87
N THR A 676 23.78 17.42 28.76
CA THR A 676 24.63 18.46 28.18
C THR A 676 23.81 19.21 27.12
N PRO A 677 23.59 20.52 27.28
CA PRO A 677 22.84 21.29 26.29
C PRO A 677 23.61 21.36 24.97
N VAL A 678 22.86 21.30 23.87
CA VAL A 678 23.34 21.64 22.54
C VAL A 678 22.49 22.78 21.96
N PHE A 679 23.11 23.60 21.11
CA PHE A 679 22.51 24.80 20.55
C PHE A 679 22.79 24.87 19.06
N GLU A 680 21.75 25.17 18.28
CA GLU A 680 21.86 25.57 16.88
C GLU A 680 21.79 27.09 16.76
N TYR A 681 22.70 27.68 15.99
CA TYR A 681 22.80 29.14 15.85
C TYR A 681 23.48 29.56 14.55
N ALA A 682 23.37 30.84 14.23
CA ALA A 682 24.07 31.48 13.12
C ALA A 682 24.94 32.65 13.62
N GLU A 683 26.12 32.82 13.02
CA GLU A 683 27.07 33.88 13.32
C GLU A 683 27.34 34.69 12.05
N PHE A 684 27.27 36.02 12.13
CA PHE A 684 27.58 36.90 11.02
C PHE A 684 28.94 37.58 11.23
N ASP A 685 29.88 37.38 10.31
CA ASP A 685 31.14 38.11 10.27
C ASP A 685 31.01 39.29 9.29
N GLY A 686 30.86 40.51 9.82
CA GLY A 686 30.76 41.73 9.02
C GLY A 686 32.05 42.11 8.27
N GLY A 687 33.21 41.56 8.64
CA GLY A 687 34.48 41.78 7.96
C GLY A 687 34.55 41.06 6.61
N THR A 688 34.05 39.81 6.56
CA THR A 688 34.00 39.01 5.34
C THR A 688 32.65 39.13 4.61
N GLY A 689 31.57 39.37 5.36
CA GLY A 689 30.19 39.24 4.89
C GLY A 689 29.69 37.78 4.91
N THR A 690 30.26 36.93 5.77
CA THR A 690 29.93 35.49 5.83
C THR A 690 28.94 35.23 6.97
N LEU A 691 27.83 34.53 6.66
CA LEU A 691 26.88 34.02 7.64
C LEU A 691 27.13 32.52 7.86
N THR A 692 27.58 32.11 9.04
CA THR A 692 27.91 30.71 9.35
C THR A 692 26.89 30.09 10.29
N PHE A 693 26.29 28.97 9.89
CA PHE A 693 25.41 28.14 10.72
C PHE A 693 26.23 27.07 11.46
N ARG A 694 26.00 26.92 12.76
CA ARG A 694 26.73 26.00 13.64
C ARG A 694 25.81 25.28 14.62
N HIS A 695 26.27 24.13 15.07
CA HIS A 695 25.69 23.39 16.18
C HIS A 695 26.78 23.11 17.21
N GLY A 696 26.56 23.42 18.49
CA GLY A 696 27.59 23.26 19.50
C GLY A 696 27.10 23.30 20.94
N LEU A 697 28.02 23.12 21.88
CA LEU A 697 27.73 23.00 23.33
C LEU A 697 27.38 24.33 24.00
N SER A 698 27.55 25.44 23.28
CA SER A 698 27.19 26.78 23.75
C SER A 698 26.87 27.67 22.55
N LYS A 699 25.86 28.53 22.70
CA LYS A 699 25.59 29.62 21.76
C LYS A 699 26.42 30.86 22.15
N PRO A 700 27.26 31.41 21.27
CA PRO A 700 27.93 32.69 21.51
C PRO A 700 26.92 33.82 21.81
N GLU A 701 27.36 34.84 22.55
CA GLU A 701 26.48 35.95 22.98
C GLU A 701 25.93 36.73 21.77
N GLU A 702 26.77 37.02 20.78
CA GLU A 702 26.42 37.75 19.56
C GLU A 702 25.80 36.85 18.47
N ALA A 703 25.77 35.54 18.67
CA ALA A 703 25.17 34.60 17.72
C ALA A 703 23.63 34.66 17.75
N TYR A 704 23.03 34.53 16.58
CA TYR A 704 21.59 34.51 16.38
C TYR A 704 21.05 33.10 16.59
N ALA A 705 19.95 32.98 17.34
CA ALA A 705 19.18 31.74 17.35
C ALA A 705 18.50 31.52 15.99
N LEU A 706 18.28 30.26 15.63
CA LEU A 706 17.46 29.95 14.46
C LEU A 706 16.00 30.34 14.73
N ASN A 707 15.34 30.96 13.75
CA ASN A 707 13.92 31.25 13.82
C ASN A 707 13.10 29.96 13.72
N LEU A 708 12.08 29.84 14.58
CA LEU A 708 11.11 28.75 14.54
C LEU A 708 9.81 29.27 13.89
N GLY A 709 9.23 28.50 12.98
CA GLY A 709 7.99 28.85 12.29
C GLY A 709 8.13 30.08 11.36
N GLU A 710 7.15 30.99 11.42
CA GLU A 710 7.06 32.18 10.54
C GLU A 710 7.79 33.43 11.09
N SER A 711 8.54 33.29 12.18
CA SER A 711 9.33 34.41 12.70
C SER A 711 10.46 34.79 11.75
N GLU A 712 10.78 36.07 11.62
CA GLU A 712 11.92 36.51 10.80
C GLU A 712 13.25 36.17 11.49
N PRO A 713 14.28 35.73 10.74
CA PRO A 713 15.58 35.43 11.33
C PRO A 713 16.27 36.69 11.86
N GLY A 714 16.98 36.56 12.99
CA GLY A 714 17.65 37.71 13.64
C GLY A 714 18.74 38.37 12.81
N TRP A 715 19.38 37.64 11.89
CA TRP A 715 20.43 38.15 11.00
C TRP A 715 19.88 38.91 9.78
N LEU A 716 18.55 39.05 9.63
CA LEU A 716 17.95 39.76 8.51
C LEU A 716 18.42 41.22 8.41
N THR A 717 18.83 41.82 9.53
CA THR A 717 19.43 43.16 9.58
C THR A 717 20.67 43.30 8.68
N HIS A 718 21.33 42.19 8.35
CA HIS A 718 22.55 42.13 7.54
C HIS A 718 22.33 41.57 6.14
N ASN A 719 21.08 41.40 5.67
CA ASN A 719 20.81 40.76 4.37
C ASN A 719 21.59 41.35 3.18
N LYS A 720 21.76 42.67 3.12
CA LYS A 720 22.55 43.34 2.06
C LYS A 720 24.07 43.18 2.23
N GLU A 721 24.53 42.80 3.41
CA GLU A 721 25.95 42.62 3.73
C GLU A 721 26.41 41.17 3.54
N ILE A 722 25.48 40.21 3.61
CA ILE A 722 25.75 38.78 3.39
C ILE A 722 26.15 38.54 1.93
N LYS A 723 27.35 38.00 1.75
CA LYS A 723 27.96 37.60 0.47
C LYS A 723 28.13 36.09 0.34
N GLU A 724 28.29 35.43 1.49
CA GLU A 724 28.56 34.01 1.60
C GLU A 724 27.77 33.42 2.77
N VAL A 725 27.25 32.21 2.58
CA VAL A 725 26.65 31.40 3.65
C VAL A 725 27.47 30.13 3.82
N VAL A 726 27.77 29.76 5.05
CA VAL A 726 28.49 28.53 5.38
C VAL A 726 27.65 27.70 6.35
N PHE A 727 27.32 26.47 5.98
CA PHE A 727 26.82 25.46 6.90
C PHE A 727 28.01 24.64 7.39
N ASP A 728 28.53 24.98 8.58
CA ASP A 728 29.68 24.30 9.17
C ASP A 728 29.41 22.81 9.35
N ALA A 729 30.45 21.96 9.30
CA ALA A 729 30.31 20.51 9.48
C ALA A 729 29.59 20.13 10.78
N SER A 730 29.71 20.96 11.83
CA SER A 730 28.96 20.75 13.07
C SER A 730 27.45 20.82 12.86
N PHE A 731 26.95 21.63 11.92
CA PHE A 731 25.54 21.84 11.65
C PHE A 731 24.83 20.60 11.08
N ALA A 732 25.56 19.58 10.62
CA ALA A 732 24.98 18.30 10.17
C ALA A 732 24.11 17.62 11.25
N ASN A 733 24.34 17.93 12.53
CA ASN A 733 23.55 17.43 13.66
C ASN A 733 22.36 18.34 14.03
N ALA A 734 22.26 19.54 13.47
CA ALA A 734 21.10 20.40 13.65
C ALA A 734 19.86 19.78 12.98
N ARG A 735 18.69 19.94 13.60
CA ARG A 735 17.39 19.57 13.00
C ARG A 735 16.44 20.77 13.00
N PRO A 736 16.69 21.77 12.13
CA PRO A 736 15.77 22.90 11.98
C PRO A 736 14.41 22.43 11.46
N THR A 737 13.33 23.06 11.94
CA THR A 737 11.95 22.74 11.55
C THR A 737 11.39 23.64 10.44
N GLY A 738 12.19 24.62 10.01
CA GLY A 738 11.88 25.51 8.89
C GLY A 738 13.04 26.45 8.58
N CYS A 739 13.01 27.02 7.38
CA CYS A 739 13.99 27.99 6.90
C CYS A 739 13.33 29.26 6.33
N TYR A 740 12.15 29.61 6.85
CA TYR A 740 11.38 30.78 6.45
C TYR A 740 12.27 32.03 6.47
N LYS A 741 12.39 32.69 5.31
CA LYS A 741 13.18 33.92 5.10
C LYS A 741 14.68 33.84 5.45
N TRP A 742 15.29 32.66 5.55
CA TRP A 742 16.71 32.54 5.95
C TRP A 742 17.67 33.40 5.14
N PHE A 743 17.46 33.55 3.83
CA PHE A 743 18.27 34.42 2.96
C PHE A 743 17.44 35.50 2.26
N TYR A 744 16.36 35.94 2.90
CA TYR A 744 15.44 36.93 2.35
C TYR A 744 16.15 38.25 2.02
N LYS A 745 16.12 38.62 0.74
CA LYS A 745 16.74 39.82 0.16
C LYS A 745 18.26 39.87 0.34
N CYS A 746 18.93 38.71 0.37
CA CYS A 746 20.39 38.66 0.36
C CYS A 746 20.95 38.92 -1.04
N THR A 747 20.79 40.16 -1.52
CA THR A 747 21.09 40.55 -2.91
C THR A 747 22.55 40.38 -3.31
N ASN A 748 23.46 40.34 -2.33
CA ASN A 748 24.90 40.17 -2.54
C ASN A 748 25.38 38.73 -2.35
N LEU A 749 24.50 37.81 -1.93
CA LEU A 749 24.82 36.39 -1.73
C LEU A 749 25.23 35.76 -3.06
N ALA A 750 26.46 35.29 -3.13
CA ALA A 750 27.05 34.67 -4.31
C ALA A 750 27.40 33.20 -4.10
N THR A 751 27.81 32.83 -2.88
CA THR A 751 28.28 31.48 -2.55
C THR A 751 27.55 30.91 -1.33
N ILE A 752 27.23 29.62 -1.39
CA ILE A 752 26.74 28.84 -0.25
C ILE A 752 27.58 27.58 -0.18
N GLU A 753 28.22 27.35 0.97
CA GLU A 753 29.08 26.20 1.22
C GLU A 753 28.47 25.31 2.31
N GLY A 754 28.66 23.99 2.19
CA GLY A 754 28.28 23.02 3.22
C GLY A 754 26.81 22.60 3.23
N PHE A 755 26.06 22.72 2.12
CA PHE A 755 24.65 22.31 2.08
C PHE A 755 24.41 20.85 2.48
N GLU A 756 25.39 19.97 2.31
CA GLU A 756 25.37 18.59 2.82
C GLU A 756 25.21 18.51 4.36
N ASN A 757 25.53 19.59 5.08
CA ASN A 757 25.35 19.72 6.52
C ASN A 757 23.98 20.32 6.89
N LEU A 758 23.13 20.71 5.92
CA LEU A 758 21.77 21.18 6.19
C LEU A 758 20.79 20.00 6.13
N ASN A 759 20.41 19.47 7.30
CA ASN A 759 19.33 18.50 7.37
C ASN A 759 17.97 19.20 7.20
N THR A 760 17.23 18.82 6.16
CA THR A 760 15.91 19.39 5.79
C THR A 760 14.74 18.44 6.06
N GLU A 761 14.98 17.23 6.56
CA GLU A 761 13.97 16.17 6.70
C GLU A 761 12.77 16.58 7.57
N ASN A 762 13.03 17.35 8.63
CA ASN A 762 12.00 17.82 9.56
C ASN A 762 11.42 19.20 9.20
N MET A 763 11.83 19.80 8.08
CA MET A 763 11.38 21.13 7.70
C MET A 763 9.94 21.11 7.20
N THR A 764 9.14 22.05 7.71
CA THR A 764 7.73 22.22 7.32
C THR A 764 7.47 23.52 6.57
N LYS A 765 8.38 24.50 6.67
CA LYS A 765 8.25 25.85 6.09
C LYS A 765 9.54 26.25 5.36
N MET A 766 9.46 26.53 4.06
CA MET A 766 10.59 26.97 3.22
C MET A 766 10.31 28.26 2.43
N SER A 767 9.17 28.91 2.68
CA SER A 767 8.79 30.12 1.94
C SER A 767 9.84 31.22 2.06
N TYR A 768 10.06 31.91 0.94
CA TYR A 768 11.01 33.01 0.86
C TYR A 768 12.46 32.72 1.25
N MET A 769 12.89 31.45 1.28
CA MET A 769 14.26 31.09 1.67
C MET A 769 15.31 31.85 0.86
N PHE A 770 15.16 32.00 -0.46
CA PHE A 770 16.10 32.67 -1.36
C PHE A 770 15.52 33.90 -2.08
N PHE A 771 14.43 34.47 -1.58
CA PHE A 771 13.77 35.62 -2.20
C PHE A 771 14.75 36.77 -2.46
N LEU A 772 14.82 37.26 -3.70
CA LEU A 772 15.70 38.32 -4.20
C LEU A 772 17.22 38.07 -3.98
N CYS A 773 17.67 36.83 -3.99
CA CYS A 773 19.10 36.46 -4.05
C CYS A 773 19.67 36.63 -5.48
N ARG A 774 19.76 37.87 -5.95
CA ARG A 774 20.09 38.21 -7.36
C ARG A 774 21.46 37.76 -7.86
N ASN A 775 22.47 37.69 -6.99
CA ASN A 775 23.84 37.31 -7.38
C ASN A 775 24.08 35.79 -7.32
N LEU A 776 23.09 35.00 -6.91
CA LEU A 776 23.22 33.57 -6.81
C LEU A 776 23.11 32.94 -8.21
N SER A 777 24.23 32.47 -8.76
CA SER A 777 24.28 31.89 -10.12
C SER A 777 23.97 30.40 -10.17
N SER A 778 24.20 29.70 -9.06
CA SER A 778 24.00 28.26 -8.93
C SER A 778 23.56 27.90 -7.53
N LEU A 779 22.78 26.83 -7.40
CA LEU A 779 22.30 26.34 -6.14
C LEU A 779 22.22 24.81 -6.21
N ASP A 780 22.89 24.13 -5.28
CA ASP A 780 22.81 22.68 -5.17
C ASP A 780 21.78 22.29 -4.10
N LEU A 781 20.70 21.63 -4.54
CA LEU A 781 19.56 21.23 -3.72
C LEU A 781 19.37 19.71 -3.69
N THR A 782 20.34 18.92 -4.19
CA THR A 782 20.13 17.47 -4.35
C THR A 782 19.92 16.73 -3.02
N ASN A 783 20.41 17.29 -1.90
CA ASN A 783 20.26 16.72 -0.56
C ASN A 783 18.99 17.18 0.18
N PHE A 784 18.15 18.02 -0.44
CA PHE A 784 16.92 18.49 0.20
C PHE A 784 15.86 17.38 0.23
N ASN A 785 15.37 17.07 1.43
CA ASN A 785 14.17 16.27 1.63
C ASN A 785 13.01 17.21 1.96
N THR A 786 12.11 17.41 1.00
CA THR A 786 10.97 18.31 1.17
C THR A 786 9.66 17.61 1.49
N GLY A 787 9.69 16.31 1.79
CA GLY A 787 8.47 15.51 1.95
C GLY A 787 7.54 15.99 3.07
N ASN A 788 8.08 16.68 4.09
CA ASN A 788 7.30 17.24 5.20
C ASN A 788 6.97 18.73 5.02
N VAL A 789 7.41 19.35 3.92
CA VAL A 789 7.21 20.78 3.69
C VAL A 789 5.78 21.04 3.26
N THR A 790 5.17 22.04 3.90
CA THR A 790 3.78 22.48 3.66
C THR A 790 3.70 23.79 2.89
N GLU A 791 4.74 24.63 2.96
CA GLU A 791 4.75 25.96 2.33
C GLU A 791 6.11 26.27 1.68
N MET A 792 6.06 26.72 0.41
CA MET A 792 7.24 27.06 -0.41
C MET A 792 7.04 28.32 -1.28
N TRP A 793 6.01 29.13 -1.01
CA TRP A 793 5.72 30.34 -1.79
C TRP A 793 6.91 31.30 -1.80
N GLY A 794 7.14 31.90 -2.98
CA GLY A 794 8.25 32.81 -3.26
C GLY A 794 9.66 32.29 -2.94
N MET A 795 9.86 30.96 -2.83
CA MET A 795 11.15 30.39 -2.39
C MET A 795 12.34 30.91 -3.20
N PHE A 796 12.20 31.06 -4.51
CA PHE A 796 13.24 31.54 -5.43
C PHE A 796 12.87 32.87 -6.11
N GLU A 797 11.79 33.53 -5.69
CA GLU A 797 11.29 34.74 -6.35
C GLU A 797 12.40 35.81 -6.48
N GLY A 798 12.64 36.29 -7.68
CA GLY A 798 13.62 37.32 -8.00
C GLY A 798 15.07 36.87 -7.95
N CYS A 799 15.35 35.56 -8.01
CA CYS A 799 16.69 35.02 -8.21
C CYS A 799 17.15 35.18 -9.67
N GLU A 800 17.46 36.42 -10.04
CA GLU A 800 17.83 36.84 -11.40
C GLU A 800 19.20 36.31 -11.90
N GLY A 801 19.96 35.60 -11.06
CA GLY A 801 21.26 35.00 -11.43
C GLY A 801 21.18 33.52 -11.80
N LEU A 802 20.12 32.81 -11.39
CA LEU A 802 20.02 31.36 -11.58
C LEU A 802 19.71 31.00 -13.03
N THR A 803 20.56 30.17 -13.64
CA THR A 803 20.36 29.71 -15.04
C THR A 803 19.69 28.36 -15.14
N SER A 804 19.85 27.51 -14.12
CA SER A 804 19.24 26.19 -14.01
C SER A 804 18.98 25.83 -12.55
N LEU A 805 17.91 25.09 -12.29
CA LEU A 805 17.60 24.53 -10.97
C LEU A 805 17.35 23.03 -11.07
N ASP A 806 17.87 22.27 -10.11
CA ASP A 806 17.58 20.85 -9.97
C ASP A 806 16.73 20.60 -8.72
N LEU A 807 15.45 20.29 -8.96
CA LEU A 807 14.44 20.00 -7.94
C LEU A 807 14.02 18.53 -7.99
N THR A 808 14.84 17.64 -8.57
CA THR A 808 14.49 16.21 -8.72
C THR A 808 14.32 15.48 -7.38
N SER A 809 14.98 15.97 -6.33
CA SER A 809 14.84 15.51 -4.93
C SER A 809 13.55 15.98 -4.26
N PHE A 810 12.89 17.02 -4.77
CA PHE A 810 11.73 17.63 -4.12
C PHE A 810 10.51 16.70 -4.22
N ASN A 811 9.96 16.39 -3.05
CA ASN A 811 8.64 15.80 -2.90
C ASN A 811 7.69 16.89 -2.40
N THR A 812 6.72 17.27 -3.21
CA THR A 812 5.81 18.39 -2.90
C THR A 812 4.37 17.94 -2.64
N ALA A 813 4.16 16.63 -2.40
CA ALA A 813 2.83 16.08 -2.16
C ALA A 813 2.07 16.70 -0.97
N ASN A 814 2.80 17.23 0.02
CA ASN A 814 2.25 17.86 1.21
C ASN A 814 2.24 19.40 1.14
N VAL A 815 2.74 20.00 0.05
CA VAL A 815 2.79 21.45 -0.12
C VAL A 815 1.41 21.96 -0.51
N THR A 816 0.96 23.04 0.13
CA THR A 816 -0.34 23.67 -0.17
C THR A 816 -0.21 25.03 -0.84
N ASP A 817 0.99 25.64 -0.82
CA ASP A 817 1.23 26.97 -1.38
C ASP A 817 2.63 27.09 -2.03
N MET A 818 2.62 27.49 -3.31
CA MET A 818 3.77 27.75 -4.17
C MET A 818 3.59 29.05 -4.98
N ASP A 819 2.77 29.99 -4.51
CA ASP A 819 2.58 31.29 -5.18
C ASP A 819 3.93 31.96 -5.45
N GLY A 820 4.12 32.49 -6.67
CA GLY A 820 5.33 33.21 -7.07
C GLY A 820 6.65 32.45 -6.91
N MET A 821 6.66 31.11 -6.77
CA MET A 821 7.87 30.36 -6.38
C MET A 821 9.12 30.67 -7.24
N PHE A 822 8.94 30.90 -8.54
CA PHE A 822 10.01 31.28 -9.48
C PHE A 822 9.79 32.67 -10.10
N GLU A 823 8.88 33.48 -9.58
CA GLU A 823 8.55 34.77 -10.18
C GLU A 823 9.81 35.66 -10.30
N GLY A 824 10.03 36.27 -11.45
CA GLY A 824 11.19 37.14 -11.69
C GLY A 824 12.53 36.41 -11.92
N CYS A 825 12.58 35.07 -11.96
CA CYS A 825 13.78 34.30 -12.32
C CYS A 825 14.10 34.39 -13.84
N SER A 826 14.44 35.60 -14.30
CA SER A 826 14.49 35.94 -15.73
C SER A 826 15.58 35.21 -16.54
N THR A 827 16.63 34.69 -15.90
CA THR A 827 17.73 33.94 -16.52
C THR A 827 17.54 32.43 -16.52
N LEU A 828 16.49 31.92 -15.85
CA LEU A 828 16.27 30.50 -15.67
C LEU A 828 15.85 29.86 -17.00
N THR A 829 16.67 28.93 -17.49
CA THR A 829 16.46 28.25 -18.78
C THR A 829 15.96 26.82 -18.62
N THR A 830 16.23 26.18 -17.48
CA THR A 830 15.88 24.77 -17.24
C THR A 830 15.59 24.55 -15.76
N ILE A 831 14.51 23.83 -15.48
CA ILE A 831 14.15 23.37 -14.14
C ILE A 831 13.96 21.86 -14.21
N TYR A 832 14.83 21.11 -13.53
CA TYR A 832 14.70 19.66 -13.46
C TYR A 832 13.76 19.27 -12.34
N ALA A 833 12.84 18.34 -12.61
CA ALA A 833 11.92 17.81 -11.59
C ALA A 833 11.66 16.31 -11.82
N SER A 834 11.23 15.64 -10.75
CA SER A 834 10.78 14.24 -10.80
C SER A 834 9.25 14.16 -10.68
N GLU A 835 8.72 12.94 -10.76
CA GLU A 835 7.28 12.65 -10.55
C GLU A 835 6.78 13.10 -9.16
N LYS A 836 7.71 13.27 -8.21
CA LYS A 836 7.40 13.67 -6.82
C LYS A 836 7.11 15.16 -6.70
N PHE A 837 7.46 15.96 -7.71
CA PHE A 837 7.06 17.37 -7.78
C PHE A 837 5.64 17.44 -8.34
N VAL A 838 4.66 17.46 -7.45
CA VAL A 838 3.23 17.55 -7.75
C VAL A 838 2.68 18.93 -7.39
N THR A 839 1.71 19.39 -8.18
CA THR A 839 1.06 20.71 -8.00
C THR A 839 -0.46 20.61 -7.96
N ASP A 840 -1.03 19.42 -7.79
CA ASP A 840 -2.48 19.20 -7.88
C ASP A 840 -3.27 19.85 -6.73
N GLN A 841 -2.61 20.14 -5.60
CA GLN A 841 -3.22 20.66 -4.37
C GLN A 841 -2.69 22.03 -3.96
N VAL A 842 -1.94 22.72 -4.83
CA VAL A 842 -1.26 23.97 -4.49
C VAL A 842 -2.04 25.21 -4.93
N HIS A 843 -2.07 26.23 -4.08
CA HIS A 843 -2.18 27.61 -4.57
C HIS A 843 -0.85 27.97 -5.25
N GLY A 844 -0.90 28.43 -6.50
CA GLY A 844 0.31 28.69 -7.28
C GLY A 844 0.08 29.66 -8.42
N TYR A 845 -0.42 30.84 -8.09
CA TYR A 845 -0.57 31.97 -9.01
C TYR A 845 0.79 32.60 -9.33
N ASP A 846 0.93 33.06 -10.58
CA ASP A 846 2.08 33.83 -11.07
C ASP A 846 3.46 33.15 -10.84
N MET A 847 3.47 31.84 -10.58
CA MET A 847 4.67 31.02 -10.29
C MET A 847 5.84 31.27 -11.25
N PHE A 848 5.56 31.47 -12.54
CA PHE A 848 6.55 31.69 -13.60
C PHE A 848 6.51 33.11 -14.19
N SER A 849 5.80 34.05 -13.55
CA SER A 849 5.75 35.45 -13.96
C SER A 849 7.19 35.98 -14.13
N GLY A 850 7.52 36.63 -15.25
CA GLY A 850 8.86 37.15 -15.51
C GLY A 850 9.99 36.12 -15.81
N CYS A 851 9.70 34.82 -15.93
CA CYS A 851 10.68 33.79 -16.29
C CYS A 851 10.99 33.74 -17.80
N THR A 852 11.46 34.86 -18.37
CA THR A 852 11.52 35.07 -19.83
C THR A 852 12.47 34.16 -20.60
N SER A 853 13.40 33.47 -19.93
CA SER A 853 14.38 32.58 -20.57
C SER A 853 13.95 31.10 -20.61
N LEU A 854 12.82 30.75 -19.97
CA LEU A 854 12.29 29.38 -20.05
C LEU A 854 11.83 29.07 -21.49
N LYS A 855 12.18 27.88 -21.97
CA LYS A 855 11.81 27.45 -23.31
C LYS A 855 10.27 27.42 -23.46
N GLY A 856 9.77 28.15 -24.44
CA GLY A 856 8.32 28.23 -24.72
C GLY A 856 7.55 29.18 -23.78
N TYR A 857 8.25 30.02 -23.02
CA TYR A 857 7.63 30.98 -22.11
C TYR A 857 6.53 31.84 -22.75
N SER A 858 5.42 31.98 -22.04
CA SER A 858 4.34 32.91 -22.38
C SER A 858 3.77 33.57 -21.11
N ASN A 859 3.49 34.87 -21.19
CA ASN A 859 2.79 35.61 -20.13
C ASN A 859 1.38 35.04 -19.81
N SER A 860 0.77 34.28 -20.73
CA SER A 860 -0.52 33.61 -20.49
C SER A 860 -0.38 32.24 -19.80
N MET A 861 0.85 31.73 -19.68
CA MET A 861 1.16 30.41 -19.14
C MET A 861 2.07 30.56 -17.92
N ARG A 862 1.57 31.19 -16.85
CA ARG A 862 2.41 31.64 -15.72
C ARG A 862 2.10 30.99 -14.37
N ASP A 863 1.03 30.22 -14.27
CA ASP A 863 0.62 29.58 -13.01
C ASP A 863 1.19 28.16 -12.88
N HIS A 864 1.01 27.53 -11.71
CA HIS A 864 1.50 26.20 -11.36
C HIS A 864 1.10 25.08 -12.33
N ASN A 865 0.03 25.23 -13.12
CA ASN A 865 -0.36 24.27 -14.15
C ASN A 865 0.76 23.97 -15.16
N TYR A 866 1.74 24.87 -15.28
CA TYR A 866 2.91 24.73 -16.16
C TYR A 866 4.18 24.27 -15.43
N ALA A 867 4.10 23.90 -14.15
CA ALA A 867 5.16 23.28 -13.37
C ALA A 867 5.22 21.77 -13.59
N ASN A 868 5.30 21.36 -14.85
CA ASN A 868 5.37 19.96 -15.25
C ASN A 868 6.23 19.83 -16.51
N TYR A 869 6.74 18.62 -16.77
CA TYR A 869 7.63 18.38 -17.92
C TYR A 869 6.90 17.85 -19.17
N LYS A 870 5.58 17.63 -19.12
CA LYS A 870 4.80 17.13 -20.26
C LYS A 870 4.34 18.25 -21.19
N THR A 871 3.80 19.31 -20.60
CA THR A 871 3.22 20.47 -21.30
C THR A 871 3.71 21.80 -20.74
N GLY A 872 4.44 21.77 -19.62
CA GLY A 872 4.94 22.95 -18.92
C GLY A 872 6.42 23.25 -19.19
N TYR A 873 7.04 23.94 -18.24
CA TYR A 873 8.42 24.44 -18.35
C TYR A 873 9.48 23.54 -17.73
N PHE A 874 9.08 22.47 -17.03
CA PHE A 874 10.05 21.60 -16.39
C PHE A 874 10.66 20.62 -17.40
N SER A 875 11.78 20.04 -17.03
CA SER A 875 12.41 18.93 -17.72
C SER A 875 12.57 17.76 -16.76
N LYS A 876 12.30 16.56 -17.23
CA LYS A 876 12.66 15.35 -16.49
C LYS A 876 14.15 15.08 -16.67
N LEU A 877 14.86 14.82 -15.58
CA LEU A 877 16.26 14.42 -15.65
C LEU A 877 16.35 12.95 -16.11
N VAL A 878 16.72 12.74 -17.36
CA VAL A 878 16.73 11.39 -18.00
C VAL A 878 18.12 10.78 -18.09
N GLY A 879 19.17 11.54 -17.81
CA GLY A 879 20.53 11.03 -17.77
C GLY A 879 21.58 12.11 -17.57
N LYS A 880 22.84 11.73 -17.75
CA LYS A 880 24.00 12.63 -17.77
C LYS A 880 25.05 12.19 -18.79
N ASN A 881 25.79 13.16 -19.30
CA ASN A 881 26.97 12.96 -20.15
C ASN A 881 28.16 13.62 -19.47
N GLY A 882 28.97 12.84 -18.76
CA GLY A 882 29.90 13.34 -17.75
C GLY A 882 29.13 14.00 -16.62
N ASP A 883 29.45 15.26 -16.33
CA ASP A 883 28.74 16.07 -15.32
C ASP A 883 27.56 16.85 -15.92
N ASP A 884 27.40 16.85 -17.25
CA ASP A 884 26.32 17.57 -17.93
C ASP A 884 24.99 16.81 -17.78
N LYS A 885 23.99 17.45 -17.15
CA LYS A 885 22.65 16.90 -16.95
C LYS A 885 21.86 16.89 -18.26
N ILE A 886 21.16 15.79 -18.54
CA ILE A 886 20.32 15.63 -19.73
C ILE A 886 18.85 15.72 -19.32
N GLY A 887 18.20 16.78 -19.79
CA GLY A 887 16.76 17.01 -19.62
C GLY A 887 15.96 16.56 -20.83
N ALA A 888 14.79 15.99 -20.59
CA ALA A 888 13.80 15.68 -21.62
C ALA A 888 12.40 16.17 -21.18
N ALA A 889 11.58 16.54 -22.15
CA ALA A 889 10.21 17.04 -21.92
C ALA A 889 9.26 16.49 -23.00
N GLY A 890 7.95 16.63 -22.75
CA GLY A 890 6.89 16.12 -23.61
C GLY A 890 6.26 14.81 -23.12
N GLU A 891 5.09 14.47 -23.66
CA GLU A 891 4.43 13.17 -23.43
C GLU A 891 5.31 11.99 -23.83
N THR A 892 6.02 12.13 -24.96
CA THR A 892 7.19 11.32 -25.28
C THR A 892 8.40 12.11 -24.84
N LEU A 893 9.04 11.69 -23.74
CA LEU A 893 10.20 12.37 -23.19
C LEU A 893 11.28 12.51 -24.28
N ALA A 894 11.49 13.74 -24.73
CA ALA A 894 12.45 14.04 -25.78
C ALA A 894 13.37 15.18 -25.38
N THR A 895 14.66 15.01 -25.69
CA THR A 895 15.63 16.10 -25.69
C THR A 895 15.83 16.62 -27.11
N ASP A 896 16.16 17.91 -27.27
CA ASP A 896 16.37 18.46 -28.61
C ASP A 896 17.68 17.93 -29.21
N ASN A 897 18.80 18.02 -28.49
CA ASN A 897 20.11 17.61 -28.97
C ASN A 897 20.84 16.81 -27.89
N LEU A 898 21.20 15.56 -28.20
CA LEU A 898 22.11 14.74 -27.42
C LEU A 898 23.47 14.68 -28.14
N VAL A 899 24.49 15.27 -27.54
CA VAL A 899 25.87 15.25 -28.06
C VAL A 899 26.71 14.44 -27.08
N LEU A 900 27.15 13.25 -27.50
CA LEU A 900 27.97 12.35 -26.70
C LEU A 900 29.46 12.55 -27.02
N ASP A 901 30.27 12.64 -25.98
CA ASP A 901 31.71 12.87 -26.10
C ASP A 901 32.47 11.56 -25.82
N ASP A 902 33.43 11.17 -26.67
CA ASP A 902 34.26 9.96 -26.53
C ASP A 902 34.98 9.81 -25.16
N GLY A 903 35.13 10.91 -24.42
CA GLY A 903 35.79 10.95 -23.12
C GLY A 903 34.87 11.12 -21.91
N LYS A 904 33.55 11.21 -22.10
CA LYS A 904 32.59 11.41 -21.01
C LYS A 904 31.74 10.17 -20.80
N ASP A 905 31.60 9.77 -19.55
CA ASP A 905 30.72 8.68 -19.15
C ASP A 905 29.27 9.06 -19.44
N PHE A 906 28.55 8.20 -20.16
CA PHE A 906 27.12 8.37 -20.38
C PHE A 906 26.33 7.44 -19.47
N VAL A 907 25.36 8.02 -18.76
CA VAL A 907 24.43 7.28 -17.92
C VAL A 907 23.02 7.77 -18.24
N ALA A 908 22.19 6.88 -18.79
CA ALA A 908 20.76 7.09 -18.88
C ALA A 908 20.06 6.51 -17.65
N TYR A 909 19.09 7.23 -17.10
CA TYR A 909 18.30 6.79 -15.96
C TYR A 909 17.03 6.06 -16.41
N GLU A 910 16.51 6.42 -17.59
CA GLU A 910 15.39 5.80 -18.28
C GLU A 910 15.54 5.97 -19.80
N PRO A 911 14.83 5.17 -20.62
CA PRO A 911 14.78 5.41 -22.07
C PRO A 911 14.12 6.74 -22.41
N PHE A 912 14.67 7.47 -23.38
CA PHE A 912 14.13 8.75 -23.86
C PHE A 912 14.40 8.93 -25.36
N ALA A 913 13.82 9.94 -25.99
CA ALA A 913 14.09 10.28 -27.39
C ALA A 913 15.06 11.47 -27.51
N ALA A 914 15.83 11.51 -28.59
CA ALA A 914 16.61 12.68 -28.98
C ALA A 914 16.23 13.07 -30.41
N LYS A 915 15.86 14.33 -30.63
CA LYS A 915 15.58 14.82 -32.00
C LYS A 915 16.83 14.83 -32.87
N ALA A 916 17.99 15.08 -32.26
CA ALA A 916 19.28 14.78 -32.85
C ALA A 916 20.20 14.12 -31.82
N ALA A 917 20.71 12.93 -32.14
CA ALA A 917 21.73 12.23 -31.36
C ALA A 917 23.04 12.20 -32.15
N SER A 918 24.14 12.60 -31.52
CA SER A 918 25.43 12.69 -32.19
C SER A 918 26.56 12.17 -31.32
N TYR A 919 27.58 11.61 -31.97
CA TYR A 919 28.81 11.21 -31.32
C TYR A 919 29.94 11.27 -32.34
N SER A 920 31.12 11.65 -31.84
CA SER A 920 32.33 11.64 -32.64
C SER A 920 33.51 11.08 -31.85
N ARG A 921 34.34 10.30 -32.55
CA ARG A 921 35.57 9.73 -32.02
C ARG A 921 36.65 9.78 -33.10
N THR A 922 37.83 10.28 -32.73
CA THR A 922 39.04 10.13 -33.55
C THR A 922 39.75 8.84 -33.16
N ILE A 923 40.09 8.02 -34.14
CA ILE A 923 40.86 6.78 -34.00
C ILE A 923 42.31 7.05 -34.38
N ASN A 924 43.26 6.45 -33.67
CA ASN A 924 44.68 6.60 -33.94
C ASN A 924 45.04 6.09 -35.34
N ALA A 925 45.89 6.83 -36.06
CA ALA A 925 46.38 6.42 -37.37
C ALA A 925 47.06 5.04 -37.29
N GLY A 926 46.70 4.13 -38.20
CA GLY A 926 47.20 2.75 -38.23
C GLY A 926 46.42 1.76 -37.36
N THR A 927 45.39 2.19 -36.62
CA THR A 927 44.46 1.27 -35.96
C THR A 927 43.45 0.72 -36.98
N THR A 928 43.51 -0.59 -37.22
CA THR A 928 42.60 -1.28 -38.15
C THR A 928 41.31 -1.76 -37.48
N TRP A 929 41.38 -2.19 -36.22
CA TRP A 929 40.25 -2.72 -35.47
C TRP A 929 39.94 -1.93 -34.21
N GLY A 930 38.67 -1.90 -33.82
CA GLY A 930 38.19 -1.30 -32.58
C GLY A 930 36.87 -1.90 -32.13
N THR A 931 36.27 -1.27 -31.13
CA THR A 931 34.91 -1.58 -30.67
C THR A 931 34.09 -0.31 -30.54
N LEU A 932 32.76 -0.48 -30.63
CA LEU A 932 31.77 0.58 -30.53
C LEU A 932 30.52 0.04 -29.83
N CYS A 933 29.94 0.83 -28.93
CA CYS A 933 28.64 0.56 -28.33
C CYS A 933 28.00 1.91 -28.00
N LEU A 934 26.85 2.21 -28.59
CA LEU A 934 26.21 3.52 -28.48
C LEU A 934 24.78 3.38 -28.04
N PRO A 935 24.23 4.35 -27.30
CA PRO A 935 22.88 4.25 -26.77
C PRO A 935 21.79 4.54 -27.81
N PHE A 936 22.13 4.72 -29.09
CA PHE A 936 21.17 4.96 -30.16
C PHE A 936 21.57 4.19 -31.42
N GLU A 937 20.58 3.95 -32.29
CA GLU A 937 20.78 3.25 -33.55
C GLU A 937 21.63 4.10 -34.51
N VAL A 938 22.63 3.47 -35.14
CA VAL A 938 23.51 4.11 -36.12
C VAL A 938 23.39 3.45 -37.48
N SER A 939 23.16 4.23 -38.53
CA SER A 939 23.17 3.73 -39.90
C SER A 939 24.61 3.42 -40.35
N LEU A 940 24.80 2.25 -40.96
CA LEU A 940 26.08 1.85 -41.57
C LEU A 940 26.22 2.32 -43.02
N ALA A 941 25.19 2.97 -43.59
CA ALA A 941 25.26 3.51 -44.94
C ALA A 941 26.30 4.63 -45.03
N ASN A 942 27.20 4.52 -46.02
CA ASN A 942 28.27 5.49 -46.28
C ASN A 942 29.26 5.69 -45.11
N GLN A 943 29.44 4.69 -44.25
CA GLN A 943 30.42 4.73 -43.18
C GLN A 943 31.78 4.21 -43.63
N ASP A 944 32.87 4.82 -43.13
CA ASP A 944 34.25 4.42 -43.41
C ASP A 944 34.74 3.24 -42.53
N PHE A 945 33.80 2.39 -42.09
CA PHE A 945 34.09 1.20 -41.30
C PHE A 945 33.02 0.12 -41.51
N ARG A 946 33.37 -1.11 -41.20
CA ARG A 946 32.47 -2.28 -41.16
C ARG A 946 32.25 -2.69 -39.71
N ALA A 947 31.06 -3.18 -39.37
CA ALA A 947 30.69 -3.61 -38.03
C ALA A 947 30.38 -5.10 -38.00
N PHE A 948 30.74 -5.75 -36.90
CA PHE A 948 30.64 -7.20 -36.74
C PHE A 948 30.15 -7.57 -35.35
N LYS A 949 29.32 -8.63 -35.28
CA LYS A 949 28.97 -9.30 -34.02
C LYS A 949 29.82 -10.55 -33.81
N LEU A 950 30.02 -10.90 -32.54
CA LEU A 950 30.75 -12.10 -32.12
C LEU A 950 29.83 -13.33 -32.22
N LEU A 951 30.26 -14.37 -32.94
CA LEU A 951 29.52 -15.64 -33.06
C LEU A 951 30.05 -16.73 -32.13
N SER A 952 31.37 -16.91 -32.13
CA SER A 952 32.06 -17.94 -31.37
C SER A 952 33.52 -17.51 -31.14
N ALA A 953 34.18 -18.17 -30.19
CA ALA A 953 35.63 -18.13 -30.03
C ALA A 953 36.14 -19.55 -29.82
N ASP A 954 37.26 -19.88 -30.47
CA ASP A 954 37.88 -21.19 -30.40
C ASP A 954 39.18 -21.12 -29.61
N ASP A 955 39.16 -21.80 -28.47
CA ASP A 955 40.25 -21.88 -27.49
C ASP A 955 41.51 -22.59 -28.01
N VAL A 956 41.35 -23.50 -28.97
CA VAL A 956 42.42 -24.34 -29.50
C VAL A 956 43.17 -23.61 -30.61
N THR A 957 42.42 -22.90 -31.45
CA THR A 957 42.99 -22.15 -32.58
C THR A 957 43.30 -20.69 -32.22
N GLU A 958 42.85 -20.21 -31.06
CA GLU A 958 42.94 -18.82 -30.62
C GLU A 958 42.39 -17.86 -31.67
N THR A 959 41.17 -18.14 -32.18
CA THR A 959 40.48 -17.30 -33.16
C THR A 959 39.08 -16.93 -32.72
N VAL A 960 38.59 -15.78 -33.18
CA VAL A 960 37.16 -15.43 -33.08
C VAL A 960 36.48 -15.50 -34.44
N GLU A 961 35.24 -15.98 -34.43
CA GLU A 961 34.35 -15.95 -35.58
C GLU A 961 33.42 -14.76 -35.48
N LEU A 962 33.38 -13.96 -36.55
CA LEU A 962 32.60 -12.75 -36.64
C LEU A 962 31.61 -12.81 -37.81
N GLU A 963 30.40 -12.31 -37.58
CA GLU A 963 29.39 -12.06 -38.62
C GLU A 963 29.23 -10.56 -38.84
N GLU A 964 29.27 -10.14 -40.11
CA GLU A 964 29.09 -8.74 -40.49
C GLU A 964 27.65 -8.30 -40.29
N ILE A 965 27.48 -7.07 -39.81
CA ILE A 965 26.18 -6.43 -39.66
C ILE A 965 25.94 -5.55 -40.89
N GLU A 966 24.82 -5.77 -41.58
CA GLU A 966 24.38 -4.95 -42.70
C GLU A 966 23.26 -4.00 -42.25
N GLY A 967 23.19 -2.80 -42.85
CA GLY A 967 22.13 -1.82 -42.59
C GLY A 967 22.41 -0.85 -41.44
N SER A 968 22.25 -1.29 -40.18
CA SER A 968 22.39 -0.44 -39.00
C SER A 968 22.83 -1.22 -37.76
N ILE A 969 23.52 -0.53 -36.84
CA ILE A 969 23.80 -1.04 -35.50
C ILE A 969 22.65 -0.60 -34.60
N GLU A 970 21.91 -1.55 -34.03
CA GLU A 970 20.83 -1.26 -33.09
C GLU A 970 21.37 -0.59 -31.80
N ALA A 971 20.50 0.20 -31.16
CA ALA A 971 20.84 0.90 -29.92
C ALA A 971 21.31 -0.07 -28.82
N GLY A 972 22.47 0.24 -28.24
CA GLY A 972 23.11 -0.53 -27.18
C GLY A 972 23.80 -1.81 -27.60
N THR A 973 23.82 -2.13 -28.89
CA THR A 973 24.48 -3.32 -29.40
C THR A 973 26.00 -3.14 -29.44
N PRO A 974 26.77 -3.94 -28.68
CA PRO A 974 28.22 -3.90 -28.76
C PRO A 974 28.71 -4.56 -30.05
N VAL A 975 29.60 -3.89 -30.76
CA VAL A 975 30.16 -4.39 -32.02
C VAL A 975 31.68 -4.29 -32.03
N ILE A 976 32.30 -5.20 -32.78
CA ILE A 976 33.69 -5.08 -33.22
C ILE A 976 33.66 -4.35 -34.56
N ILE A 977 34.50 -3.35 -34.73
CA ILE A 977 34.56 -2.54 -35.97
C ILE A 977 35.90 -2.71 -36.65
N LYS A 978 35.88 -2.75 -37.99
CA LYS A 978 37.08 -2.69 -38.85
C LYS A 978 37.02 -1.39 -39.65
N MET A 979 38.03 -0.54 -39.50
CA MET A 979 38.14 0.70 -40.26
C MET A 979 38.52 0.41 -41.71
N ASN A 980 37.99 1.19 -42.64
CA ASN A 980 38.46 1.21 -44.02
C ASN A 980 39.87 1.80 -44.07
N ASP A 981 40.67 1.41 -45.08
CA ASP A 981 42.08 1.80 -45.16
C ASP A 981 42.27 3.33 -45.12
N GLY A 982 42.99 3.80 -44.10
CA GLY A 982 43.30 5.22 -43.89
C GLY A 982 42.23 6.03 -43.16
N ALA A 983 41.06 5.45 -42.85
CA ALA A 983 40.01 6.13 -42.09
C ALA A 983 40.38 6.26 -40.60
N THR A 984 40.18 7.45 -40.04
CA THR A 984 40.56 7.76 -38.63
C THR A 984 39.45 8.42 -37.83
N LYS A 985 38.21 8.45 -38.33
CA LYS A 985 37.09 9.13 -37.66
C LYS A 985 35.84 8.26 -37.67
N LEU A 986 35.18 8.22 -36.52
CA LEU A 986 33.77 7.84 -36.39
C LEU A 986 33.01 9.14 -36.13
N ASN A 987 32.03 9.47 -36.96
CA ASN A 987 31.21 10.67 -36.77
C ASN A 987 29.82 10.43 -37.34
N PHE A 988 28.81 10.49 -36.47
CA PHE A 988 27.43 10.27 -36.87
C PHE A 988 26.50 11.24 -36.13
N THR A 989 25.43 11.61 -36.83
CA THR A 989 24.34 12.43 -36.32
C THR A 989 23.06 11.85 -36.88
N GLU A 990 22.22 11.36 -35.98
CA GLU A 990 21.01 10.62 -36.29
C GLU A 990 19.81 11.40 -35.77
N ALA A 991 18.80 11.56 -36.61
CA ALA A 991 17.58 12.26 -36.26
C ALA A 991 16.56 11.32 -35.61
N ASP A 992 15.77 11.85 -34.68
CA ASP A 992 14.60 11.21 -34.09
C ASP A 992 14.88 9.78 -33.57
N LYS A 993 15.94 9.64 -32.76
CA LYS A 993 16.36 8.34 -32.21
C LYS A 993 15.89 8.13 -30.79
N THR A 994 15.48 6.91 -30.49
CA THR A 994 15.34 6.42 -29.13
C THR A 994 16.72 6.16 -28.54
N ILE A 995 16.91 6.61 -27.31
CA ILE A 995 18.10 6.42 -26.49
C ILE A 995 17.80 5.29 -25.51
N THR A 996 18.51 4.16 -25.66
CA THR A 996 18.38 3.04 -24.73
C THR A 996 19.13 3.33 -23.44
N LYS A 997 18.54 2.90 -22.32
CA LYS A 997 19.19 2.92 -21.01
C LYS A 997 20.26 1.85 -20.90
N ASP A 998 19.90 0.66 -21.33
CA ASP A 998 20.69 -0.53 -21.08
C ASP A 998 21.63 -0.82 -22.25
N VAL A 999 22.79 -1.36 -21.91
CA VAL A 999 23.72 -1.93 -22.88
C VAL A 999 23.27 -3.36 -23.17
N GLN A 1000 23.24 -3.74 -24.45
CA GLN A 1000 22.97 -5.12 -24.83
C GLN A 1000 24.20 -6.00 -24.62
N THR A 1001 23.96 -7.27 -24.34
CA THR A 1001 25.02 -8.28 -24.27
C THR A 1001 24.89 -9.22 -25.47
N ALA A 1002 25.96 -9.43 -26.21
CA ALA A 1002 25.98 -10.41 -27.30
C ALA A 1002 26.70 -11.68 -26.84
N GLU A 1003 25.95 -12.77 -26.64
CA GLU A 1003 26.50 -14.06 -26.23
C GLU A 1003 26.77 -14.95 -27.45
N THR A 1004 27.82 -15.76 -27.36
CA THR A 1004 28.07 -16.83 -28.33
C THR A 1004 27.02 -17.93 -28.20
N ALA A 1005 26.83 -18.74 -29.24
CA ALA A 1005 25.79 -19.77 -29.27
C ALA A 1005 25.93 -20.84 -28.15
N ASP A 1006 27.13 -21.03 -27.63
CA ASP A 1006 27.46 -21.92 -26.51
C ASP A 1006 27.49 -21.22 -25.14
N ALA A 1007 27.21 -19.91 -25.11
CA ALA A 1007 27.27 -19.01 -23.95
C ALA A 1007 28.63 -18.92 -23.23
N ASN A 1008 29.69 -19.51 -23.80
CA ASN A 1008 31.03 -19.49 -23.21
C ASN A 1008 31.66 -18.09 -23.27
N TYR A 1009 31.35 -17.31 -24.30
CA TYR A 1009 31.89 -15.98 -24.49
C TYR A 1009 30.79 -14.95 -24.66
N LYS A 1010 31.03 -13.74 -24.14
CA LYS A 1010 30.10 -12.61 -24.23
C LYS A 1010 30.82 -11.35 -24.63
N LEU A 1011 30.31 -10.63 -25.62
CA LEU A 1011 30.74 -9.27 -25.94
C LEU A 1011 29.87 -8.29 -25.16
N LEU A 1012 30.50 -7.54 -24.26
CA LEU A 1012 29.85 -6.57 -23.37
C LEU A 1012 30.20 -5.17 -23.81
N GLY A 1013 29.19 -4.36 -24.09
CA GLY A 1013 29.36 -2.93 -24.33
C GLY A 1013 29.50 -2.14 -23.03
N ILE A 1014 29.98 -0.91 -23.14
CA ILE A 1014 30.04 0.04 -22.03
C ILE A 1014 29.71 1.45 -22.53
N TYR A 1015 28.88 2.17 -21.78
CA TYR A 1015 28.67 3.62 -21.94
C TYR A 1015 29.53 4.45 -21.00
N THR A 1016 30.17 3.81 -20.02
CA THR A 1016 31.07 4.41 -19.05
C THR A 1016 32.44 3.76 -19.13
N GLN A 1017 33.44 4.40 -18.54
CA GLN A 1017 34.77 3.83 -18.40
C GLN A 1017 34.73 2.53 -17.56
N LYS A 1018 35.40 1.48 -18.06
CA LYS A 1018 35.69 0.26 -17.29
C LYS A 1018 37.16 0.24 -16.92
N MET A 1019 37.45 0.05 -15.63
CA MET A 1019 38.79 -0.26 -15.15
C MET A 1019 39.02 -1.76 -15.23
N PHE A 1020 40.06 -2.16 -15.95
CA PHE A 1020 40.53 -3.54 -16.01
C PHE A 1020 41.71 -3.68 -15.05
N SER A 1021 41.53 -4.45 -13.99
CA SER A 1021 42.55 -4.75 -13.00
C SER A 1021 43.33 -6.01 -13.38
N LYS A 1022 44.62 -5.98 -13.08
CA LYS A 1022 45.49 -7.15 -13.24
C LYS A 1022 45.06 -8.35 -12.37
N ASP A 1023 44.39 -8.09 -11.25
CA ASP A 1023 44.10 -9.09 -10.22
C ASP A 1023 42.71 -9.72 -10.39
N THR A 1024 41.77 -9.02 -11.05
CA THR A 1024 40.34 -9.42 -11.09
C THR A 1024 39.75 -9.58 -12.49
N ASP A 1025 40.32 -8.97 -13.53
CA ASP A 1025 39.77 -9.01 -14.91
C ASP A 1025 40.57 -9.93 -15.84
N ASN A 1026 41.07 -11.05 -15.31
CA ASN A 1026 41.88 -12.02 -16.03
C ASN A 1026 41.10 -12.89 -17.04
N ASN A 1027 39.78 -12.74 -17.12
CA ASN A 1027 38.90 -13.39 -18.08
C ASN A 1027 38.36 -12.41 -19.16
N CYS A 1028 38.80 -11.15 -19.12
CA CYS A 1028 38.38 -10.12 -20.07
C CYS A 1028 39.36 -10.00 -21.25
N TYR A 1029 38.88 -9.56 -22.40
CA TYR A 1029 39.68 -9.33 -23.60
C TYR A 1029 39.28 -8.03 -24.30
N ILE A 1030 40.27 -7.23 -24.67
CA ILE A 1030 40.12 -5.94 -25.36
C ILE A 1030 40.75 -5.98 -26.75
N VAL A 1031 40.23 -5.19 -27.68
CA VAL A 1031 40.83 -5.09 -29.02
C VAL A 1031 42.14 -4.30 -28.96
N LYS A 1032 43.22 -4.90 -29.46
CA LYS A 1032 44.54 -4.27 -29.63
C LYS A 1032 45.20 -4.77 -30.92
N GLY A 1033 45.32 -3.89 -31.91
CA GLY A 1033 45.81 -4.27 -33.23
C GLY A 1033 44.78 -5.11 -33.96
N ASP A 1034 45.17 -6.31 -34.41
CA ASP A 1034 44.34 -7.32 -35.06
C ASP A 1034 43.92 -8.46 -34.13
N LYS A 1035 44.00 -8.24 -32.80
CA LYS A 1035 43.79 -9.26 -31.77
C LYS A 1035 42.88 -8.78 -30.65
N LEU A 1036 42.22 -9.73 -30.01
CA LEU A 1036 41.61 -9.59 -28.68
C LEU A 1036 42.62 -10.06 -27.64
N MET A 1037 43.09 -9.14 -26.81
CA MET A 1037 44.14 -9.36 -25.83
C MET A 1037 43.62 -9.22 -24.40
N ASN A 1038 44.12 -10.07 -23.52
CA ASN A 1038 43.80 -10.00 -22.10
C ASN A 1038 44.50 -8.81 -21.43
N PRO A 1039 43.77 -7.84 -20.85
CA PRO A 1039 44.36 -6.64 -20.26
C PRO A 1039 45.15 -6.95 -18.99
N ALA A 1040 44.75 -7.91 -18.16
CA ALA A 1040 45.49 -8.30 -16.97
C ALA A 1040 46.90 -8.83 -17.34
N LYS A 1041 46.98 -9.61 -18.42
CA LYS A 1041 48.25 -10.11 -18.96
C LYS A 1041 49.14 -9.01 -19.52
N LEU A 1042 48.56 -8.01 -20.21
CA LEU A 1042 49.31 -6.85 -20.67
C LEU A 1042 49.93 -6.04 -19.52
N LEU A 1043 49.43 -6.20 -18.29
CA LEU A 1043 49.90 -5.51 -17.10
C LEU A 1043 50.92 -6.32 -16.27
N GLU A 1044 51.07 -7.64 -16.50
CA GLU A 1044 51.88 -8.54 -15.65
C GLU A 1044 53.34 -8.11 -15.48
N GLU A 1045 53.95 -7.57 -16.55
CA GLU A 1045 55.34 -7.12 -16.55
C GLU A 1045 55.49 -5.62 -16.24
N THR A 1046 54.42 -4.97 -15.78
CA THR A 1046 54.39 -3.52 -15.53
C THR A 1046 54.14 -3.20 -14.07
N ALA A 1047 54.56 -2.01 -13.62
CA ALA A 1047 54.18 -1.49 -12.30
C ALA A 1047 52.70 -1.02 -12.24
N THR A 1048 52.03 -0.94 -13.39
CA THR A 1048 50.65 -0.48 -13.52
C THR A 1048 49.67 -1.56 -13.03
N LYS A 1049 48.79 -1.21 -12.09
CA LYS A 1049 47.84 -2.17 -11.48
C LYS A 1049 46.55 -2.34 -12.28
N SER A 1050 46.15 -1.33 -13.05
CA SER A 1050 44.93 -1.35 -13.84
C SER A 1050 45.03 -0.43 -15.05
N VAL A 1051 44.23 -0.71 -16.08
CA VAL A 1051 44.08 0.14 -17.27
C VAL A 1051 42.61 0.46 -17.50
N GLY A 1052 42.31 1.72 -17.79
CA GLY A 1052 40.94 2.16 -18.10
C GLY A 1052 40.64 2.08 -19.59
N SER A 1053 39.46 1.59 -19.96
CA SER A 1053 38.88 1.89 -21.28
C SER A 1053 38.23 3.27 -21.26
N LYS A 1054 38.09 3.86 -22.44
CA LYS A 1054 37.15 4.97 -22.62
C LYS A 1054 35.69 4.45 -22.68
N PRO A 1055 34.70 5.35 -22.48
CA PRO A 1055 33.28 5.12 -22.80
C PRO A 1055 33.02 4.65 -24.23
N PHE A 1056 31.81 4.13 -24.48
CA PHE A 1056 31.30 3.73 -25.80
C PHE A 1056 32.15 2.66 -26.50
N ARG A 1057 32.67 1.71 -25.72
CA ARG A 1057 33.48 0.57 -26.20
C ARG A 1057 32.75 -0.74 -25.95
N ALA A 1058 33.37 -1.82 -26.39
CA ALA A 1058 33.03 -3.16 -25.96
C ALA A 1058 34.29 -3.98 -25.62
N TYR A 1059 34.13 -4.99 -24.78
CA TYR A 1059 35.14 -5.99 -24.42
C TYR A 1059 34.51 -7.38 -24.34
N MET A 1060 35.29 -8.41 -24.57
CA MET A 1060 34.84 -9.80 -24.50
C MET A 1060 35.13 -10.39 -23.11
N VAL A 1061 34.23 -11.24 -22.60
CA VAL A 1061 34.38 -11.99 -21.35
C VAL A 1061 34.30 -13.48 -21.63
N ASP A 1062 35.21 -14.22 -21.02
CA ASP A 1062 35.19 -15.69 -20.94
C ASP A 1062 34.45 -16.13 -19.66
N ASN A 1063 33.35 -16.87 -19.85
CA ASN A 1063 32.49 -17.44 -18.82
C ASN A 1063 32.52 -18.98 -18.82
N SER A 1064 33.49 -19.60 -19.51
CA SER A 1064 33.61 -21.05 -19.53
C SER A 1064 33.87 -21.58 -18.11
N SER A 1065 33.35 -22.77 -17.80
CA SER A 1065 33.41 -23.40 -16.47
C SER A 1065 34.82 -23.79 -16.00
N VAL A 1066 35.83 -23.59 -16.85
CA VAL A 1066 37.24 -23.78 -16.56
C VAL A 1066 37.99 -22.53 -17.05
N PRO A 1067 38.31 -21.55 -16.18
CA PRO A 1067 39.12 -20.43 -16.60
C PRO A 1067 40.46 -20.97 -17.11
N ALA A 1068 40.77 -20.72 -18.38
CA ALA A 1068 41.99 -21.23 -18.96
C ALA A 1068 43.22 -20.68 -18.23
N VAL A 1069 44.09 -21.58 -17.76
CA VAL A 1069 45.38 -21.23 -17.19
C VAL A 1069 46.33 -20.85 -18.33
N GLY A 1070 46.39 -19.57 -18.71
CA GLY A 1070 47.37 -19.08 -19.69
C GLY A 1070 46.92 -17.85 -20.49
N ALA A 1071 47.89 -17.01 -20.89
CA ALA A 1071 47.67 -15.77 -21.62
C ALA A 1071 47.21 -15.98 -23.08
N ARG A 1072 45.91 -16.24 -23.28
CA ARG A 1072 45.33 -16.38 -24.62
C ARG A 1072 45.21 -15.03 -25.33
N MET A 1073 45.43 -15.02 -26.64
CA MET A 1073 45.18 -13.88 -27.52
C MET A 1073 44.42 -14.36 -28.74
N PHE A 1074 43.18 -13.92 -28.92
CA PHE A 1074 42.41 -14.34 -30.08
C PHE A 1074 42.72 -13.47 -31.29
N SER A 1075 43.04 -14.10 -32.42
CA SER A 1075 43.16 -13.40 -33.70
C SER A 1075 41.77 -13.08 -34.25
N ILE A 1076 41.58 -11.85 -34.74
CA ILE A 1076 40.28 -11.43 -35.31
C ILE A 1076 40.20 -11.88 -36.77
N SER A 1077 39.21 -12.71 -37.10
CA SER A 1077 38.94 -13.17 -38.47
C SER A 1077 37.48 -12.91 -38.87
N VAL A 1078 37.25 -12.45 -40.10
CA VAL A 1078 35.89 -12.22 -40.63
C VAL A 1078 35.47 -13.44 -41.45
N GLY A 1079 34.28 -13.97 -41.18
CA GLY A 1079 33.58 -15.06 -41.87
C GLY A 1079 34.35 -15.81 -42.95
N GLY A 1080 34.81 -17.03 -42.64
CA GLY A 1080 35.20 -18.07 -43.60
C GLY A 1080 36.31 -17.74 -44.60
N SER A 1081 36.93 -16.56 -44.51
CA SER A 1081 37.91 -16.03 -45.47
C SER A 1081 39.22 -15.66 -44.80
N THR A 1082 39.71 -16.54 -43.92
CA THR A 1082 41.14 -16.76 -43.74
C THR A 1082 41.55 -18.06 -44.42
N THR A 1083 41.10 -18.30 -45.66
CA THR A 1083 42.03 -19.05 -46.51
C THR A 1083 43.20 -18.13 -46.74
N ALA A 1084 44.39 -18.71 -46.80
CA ALA A 1084 45.66 -18.05 -46.96
C ALA A 1084 45.77 -17.07 -48.15
N ILE A 1085 44.69 -16.79 -48.89
CA ILE A 1085 44.58 -15.93 -50.07
C ILE A 1085 44.88 -14.46 -49.75
N GLU A 1086 44.28 -13.79 -48.76
CA GLU A 1086 44.66 -12.37 -48.49
C GLU A 1086 46.07 -12.23 -47.88
N GLN A 1087 46.53 -13.23 -47.10
CA GLN A 1087 47.94 -13.31 -46.69
C GLN A 1087 48.88 -13.64 -47.86
N LEU A 1088 48.43 -14.37 -48.90
CA LEU A 1088 49.18 -14.67 -50.12
C LEU A 1088 49.10 -13.56 -51.17
N GLU A 1089 48.04 -12.75 -51.18
CA GLU A 1089 47.82 -11.61 -52.08
C GLU A 1089 48.51 -10.35 -51.55
N SER A 1090 48.46 -10.09 -50.23
CA SER A 1090 49.29 -9.04 -49.60
C SER A 1090 50.79 -9.41 -49.55
N THR A 1091 51.14 -10.69 -49.71
CA THR A 1091 52.53 -11.13 -49.94
C THR A 1091 52.85 -11.56 -51.38
N ALA A 1092 51.98 -11.25 -52.34
CA ALA A 1092 52.24 -11.43 -53.76
C ALA A 1092 53.26 -10.37 -54.25
N ASP A 1093 54.50 -10.49 -53.79
CA ASP A 1093 55.63 -10.02 -54.58
C ASP A 1093 55.82 -11.01 -55.74
N SER A 1094 56.09 -10.45 -56.93
CA SER A 1094 56.34 -11.01 -58.26
C SER A 1094 57.21 -12.29 -58.41
N LYS A 1095 57.59 -12.96 -57.33
CA LYS A 1095 58.63 -14.02 -57.25
C LYS A 1095 58.11 -15.42 -56.87
N ALA A 1096 56.82 -15.62 -56.67
CA ALA A 1096 56.25 -16.95 -56.39
C ALA A 1096 55.84 -17.66 -57.69
N GLU A 1097 56.19 -18.94 -57.83
CA GLU A 1097 55.77 -19.80 -58.94
C GLU A 1097 54.84 -20.90 -58.43
N TYR A 1098 53.69 -21.05 -59.08
CA TYR A 1098 52.67 -22.03 -58.71
C TYR A 1098 52.69 -23.21 -59.67
N TYR A 1099 52.47 -24.40 -59.15
CA TYR A 1099 52.40 -25.64 -59.93
C TYR A 1099 51.27 -26.53 -59.43
N ASP A 1100 50.71 -27.36 -60.31
CA ASP A 1100 49.85 -28.45 -59.88
C ASP A 1100 50.66 -29.65 -59.35
N LEU A 1101 49.96 -30.69 -58.89
CA LEU A 1101 50.57 -31.93 -58.41
C LEU A 1101 51.36 -32.69 -59.48
N GLN A 1102 51.16 -32.37 -60.77
CA GLN A 1102 51.88 -32.95 -61.90
C GLN A 1102 53.09 -32.09 -62.31
N GLY A 1103 53.35 -30.98 -61.59
CA GLY A 1103 54.47 -30.07 -61.86
C GLY A 1103 54.25 -29.12 -63.03
N ARG A 1104 53.01 -28.93 -63.50
CA ARG A 1104 52.68 -27.95 -64.54
C ARG A 1104 52.53 -26.58 -63.91
N ARG A 1105 53.21 -25.56 -64.48
CA ARG A 1105 53.16 -24.18 -63.99
C ARG A 1105 51.75 -23.61 -64.15
N LEU A 1106 51.21 -23.06 -63.07
CA LEU A 1106 49.92 -22.41 -63.01
C LEU A 1106 50.09 -20.90 -63.07
N GLN A 1107 49.15 -20.22 -63.73
CA GLN A 1107 49.10 -18.75 -63.75
C GLN A 1107 48.71 -18.20 -62.38
N ASN A 1108 47.75 -18.86 -61.71
CA ASN A 1108 47.26 -18.55 -60.37
C ASN A 1108 47.02 -19.85 -59.58
N LEU A 1109 46.85 -19.73 -58.27
CA LEU A 1109 46.45 -20.85 -57.40
C LEU A 1109 45.09 -21.44 -57.81
N GLN A 1110 44.93 -22.75 -57.67
CA GLN A 1110 43.69 -23.47 -58.02
C GLN A 1110 43.08 -24.21 -56.82
N LYS A 1111 41.76 -24.46 -56.87
CA LYS A 1111 41.09 -25.32 -55.89
C LYS A 1111 41.69 -26.74 -55.93
N GLY A 1112 42.05 -27.29 -54.77
CA GLY A 1112 42.80 -28.53 -54.62
C GLY A 1112 44.25 -28.30 -54.18
N VAL A 1113 45.12 -29.27 -54.46
CA VAL A 1113 46.51 -29.24 -53.99
C VAL A 1113 47.42 -28.54 -54.98
N ASN A 1114 48.14 -27.52 -54.51
CA ASN A 1114 49.10 -26.72 -55.24
C ASN A 1114 50.51 -26.95 -54.69
N ILE A 1115 51.50 -26.88 -55.55
CA ILE A 1115 52.92 -26.84 -55.20
C ILE A 1115 53.39 -25.40 -55.44
N VAL A 1116 53.83 -24.73 -54.38
CA VAL A 1116 54.28 -23.33 -54.45
C VAL A 1116 55.78 -23.28 -54.25
N LYS A 1117 56.49 -22.68 -55.21
CA LYS A 1117 57.94 -22.51 -55.18
C LYS A 1117 58.28 -21.03 -55.01
N ARG A 1118 59.08 -20.70 -54.00
CA ARG A 1118 59.51 -19.34 -53.69
C ARG A 1118 60.98 -19.36 -53.24
N GLY A 1119 61.86 -18.76 -54.04
CA GLY A 1119 63.31 -18.88 -53.83
C GLY A 1119 63.75 -20.36 -53.84
N GLY A 1120 64.50 -20.78 -52.80
CA GLY A 1120 64.97 -22.17 -52.63
C GLY A 1120 64.01 -23.12 -51.90
N LYS A 1121 62.79 -22.69 -51.53
CA LYS A 1121 61.83 -23.51 -50.79
C LYS A 1121 60.64 -23.90 -51.66
N THR A 1122 60.20 -25.16 -51.53
CA THR A 1122 59.00 -25.72 -52.17
C THR A 1122 58.02 -26.16 -51.11
N MET A 1123 56.76 -25.72 -51.21
CA MET A 1123 55.70 -25.96 -50.24
C MET A 1123 54.49 -26.60 -50.93
N LYS A 1124 53.77 -27.47 -50.21
CA LYS A 1124 52.51 -28.05 -50.67
C LYS A 1124 51.37 -27.32 -49.96
N VAL A 1125 50.49 -26.66 -50.73
CA VAL A 1125 49.38 -25.84 -50.24
C VAL A 1125 48.07 -26.46 -50.72
N ILE A 1126 47.15 -26.79 -49.82
CA ILE A 1126 45.84 -27.34 -50.18
C ILE A 1126 44.80 -26.22 -50.05
N ILE A 1127 44.15 -25.89 -51.16
CA ILE A 1127 43.06 -24.92 -51.23
C ILE A 1127 41.77 -25.71 -51.27
N LYS A 1128 40.96 -25.63 -50.20
CA LYS A 1128 39.71 -26.39 -50.09
C LYS A 1128 38.59 -25.79 -50.94
#